data_AF-A0A349WF80-F1
#
_entry.id   AF-A0A349WF80-F1
#
_cell.length_a   1.000
_cell.length_b   1.000
_cell.length_c   1.000
_cell.angle_alpha   90.00
_cell.angle_beta   90.00
_cell.angle_gamma   90.00
#
_symmetry.space_group_name_H-M   'P 1'
#
loop_
_entity.id
_entity.type
_entity.pdbx_description
1 polymer ?
#
loop_
_entity_poly.entity_id
_entity_poly.type
_entity_poly.pdbx_seq_one_letter_code
_entity_poly.pdbx_strand_id
1 'polypeptide(L)'
;METYNKKKLGNIVFLPVALFFGILGFGSPVFFTTVSESALEDAGEGTKMMEEEVVRQLRQNNLGPAEMLLPLTKIDRRTEFAEVIEKKKLDHPELSISGGGSIFDLLTFNDYFGGLDKYNLSRGRFEAFFVYNRAATRGDLWDRLGKDSSNDNVLAVLNAIPKEGRPGNFWSRLLSEPMISAFPGVKVANLVDFPFFPNRKVVLSVGLRSPNDLDGSLSEAEVRDACLADARKALLDYKSGAEWFEVKRVQDDARVSKFDGNQDFPALQFKEFSQRTGMLKMGQTDDGGYEVIVGGVVNSRGKLENHGRWLPYPILIPMMVGTALSLEKEYYNSDTAFEIGRLSQKMLQGDFESKERIRTFFWAAHQLARKMNLIQMAELTQNCPTLQSIFDLSALVRMRNRPLSEAFGKIKAAERELGFLPMQEREDARAKLRRLIEEKKVIQNDFEKELQVIYAATLLSSDPSGIYQFVKNYPVYKKDGDLAAAVSALDDIGLAMSYGKGSLKHLLDQGKPIHEDGPFLSSIGTLFPVIGGGLLTYLAHTQVDLSLILKMVLLCAFFYFFIIFIGGILPKPSYKRAQGNLFLRWVVQLSGASLLVLLSILALEPTLLQSPRGQVSVAGFDFALANLLAYANEESMADQNLTEVTAIIAGVFLFIQVVIFMICLSRVSEVKQEDGSAKLRLSLLDNEDNLFDLGLYVGLGGTVLSLILLLVLDVKQDALIGAYTSTLFGILFVAALKIFIVRPFRNDLLKQMDE
;
A
#
# COMPACT_ATOMS: atom_id res chain seq x y z
N MET A 1 21.90 -29.77 -58.71
CA MET A 1 22.43 -28.67 -57.86
C MET A 1 21.57 -27.41 -57.91
N GLU A 2 20.97 -27.02 -59.05
CA GLU A 2 20.19 -25.77 -59.16
C GLU A 2 18.94 -25.66 -58.28
N THR A 3 18.22 -26.77 -58.04
CA THR A 3 17.06 -26.82 -57.13
C THR A 3 17.44 -26.71 -55.65
N TYR A 4 18.70 -27.01 -55.30
CA TYR A 4 19.23 -26.89 -53.94
C TYR A 4 19.53 -25.43 -53.59
N ASN A 5 20.10 -24.67 -54.54
CA ASN A 5 20.36 -23.23 -54.38
C ASN A 5 19.08 -22.39 -54.40
N LYS A 6 18.08 -22.70 -55.26
CA LYS A 6 16.80 -21.98 -55.27
C LYS A 6 16.02 -22.09 -53.95
N LYS A 7 16.03 -23.27 -53.29
CA LYS A 7 15.39 -23.45 -51.96
C LYS A 7 16.19 -22.82 -50.81
N LYS A 8 17.52 -22.74 -50.90
CA LYS A 8 18.35 -22.00 -49.92
C LYS A 8 18.09 -20.49 -50.00
N LEU A 9 17.96 -19.93 -51.20
CA LEU A 9 17.61 -18.52 -51.39
C LEU A 9 16.22 -18.17 -50.86
N GLY A 10 15.22 -19.03 -51.08
CA GLY A 10 13.85 -18.81 -50.55
C GLY A 10 13.79 -18.77 -49.02
N ASN A 11 14.67 -19.49 -48.32
CA ASN A 11 14.69 -19.48 -46.87
C ASN A 11 15.33 -18.22 -46.26
N ILE A 12 16.23 -17.53 -46.98
CA ILE A 12 16.86 -16.28 -46.51
C ILE A 12 15.82 -15.16 -46.36
N VAL A 13 14.72 -15.20 -47.14
CA VAL A 13 13.63 -14.22 -47.08
C VAL A 13 12.87 -14.25 -45.75
N PHE A 14 12.88 -15.38 -45.02
CA PHE A 14 12.19 -15.46 -43.73
C PHE A 14 12.88 -14.70 -42.60
N LEU A 15 14.18 -14.42 -42.71
CA LEU A 15 14.90 -13.63 -41.70
C LEU A 15 14.42 -12.17 -41.62
N PRO A 16 14.34 -11.39 -42.71
CA PRO A 16 13.82 -10.02 -42.63
C PRO A 16 12.35 -9.98 -42.21
N VAL A 17 11.54 -10.97 -42.61
CA VAL A 17 10.14 -11.09 -42.15
C VAL A 17 10.07 -11.37 -40.64
N ALA A 18 10.91 -12.28 -40.14
CA ALA A 18 11.02 -12.52 -38.70
C ALA A 18 11.45 -11.23 -37.99
N LEU A 19 12.53 -10.58 -38.41
CA LEU A 19 13.02 -9.34 -37.79
C LEU A 19 11.95 -8.25 -37.74
N PHE A 20 11.14 -8.10 -38.79
CA PHE A 20 10.01 -7.17 -38.80
C PHE A 20 8.99 -7.48 -37.69
N PHE A 21 8.54 -8.73 -37.58
CA PHE A 21 7.63 -9.15 -36.51
C PHE A 21 8.28 -9.07 -35.12
N GLY A 22 9.59 -9.34 -35.03
CA GLY A 22 10.35 -9.22 -33.79
C GLY A 22 10.41 -7.78 -33.29
N ILE A 23 10.68 -6.81 -34.17
CA ILE A 23 10.69 -5.38 -33.82
C ILE A 23 9.30 -4.93 -33.36
N LEU A 24 8.24 -5.33 -34.06
CA LEU A 24 6.86 -4.99 -33.66
C LEU A 24 6.44 -5.66 -32.35
N GLY A 25 6.78 -6.94 -32.15
CA GLY A 25 6.40 -7.71 -30.96
C GLY A 25 7.16 -7.29 -29.70
N PHE A 26 8.49 -7.20 -29.77
CA PHE A 26 9.31 -6.78 -28.63
C PHE A 26 9.22 -5.27 -28.37
N GLY A 27 9.04 -4.45 -29.40
CA GLY A 27 8.86 -3.00 -29.25
C GLY A 27 7.46 -2.59 -28.77
N SER A 28 6.46 -3.50 -28.82
CA SER A 28 5.11 -3.20 -28.33
C SER A 28 5.13 -2.86 -26.84
N PRO A 29 4.67 -1.64 -26.45
CA PRO A 29 4.88 -1.08 -25.13
C PRO A 29 3.80 -1.54 -24.13
N VAL A 30 3.59 -2.85 -24.03
CA VAL A 30 2.63 -3.46 -23.10
C VAL A 30 3.27 -4.62 -22.36
N PHE A 31 3.06 -4.64 -21.05
CA PHE A 31 3.62 -5.62 -20.14
C PHE A 31 2.53 -6.17 -19.21
N PHE A 32 2.76 -7.34 -18.63
CA PHE A 32 1.77 -8.00 -17.76
C PHE A 32 1.76 -7.37 -16.37
N THR A 33 2.94 -7.14 -15.80
CA THR A 33 3.13 -6.71 -14.40
C THR A 33 3.57 -5.25 -14.27
N THR A 34 3.94 -4.61 -15.37
CA THR A 34 4.47 -3.24 -15.41
C THR A 34 3.74 -2.38 -16.45
N VAL A 35 3.87 -1.07 -16.36
CA VAL A 35 3.36 -0.10 -17.35
C VAL A 35 4.55 0.49 -18.12
N SER A 36 4.45 0.61 -19.43
CA SER A 36 5.52 1.20 -20.23
C SER A 36 5.52 2.73 -20.13
N GLU A 37 6.71 3.32 -20.17
CA GLU A 37 6.88 4.78 -20.18
C GLU A 37 6.28 5.42 -21.45
N SER A 38 6.41 4.75 -22.61
CA SER A 38 5.85 5.26 -23.87
C SER A 38 4.32 5.24 -23.93
N ALA A 39 3.64 4.28 -23.29
CA ALA A 39 2.18 4.32 -23.17
C ALA A 39 1.73 5.44 -22.21
N LEU A 40 2.53 5.72 -21.18
CA LEU A 40 2.30 6.84 -20.26
C LEU A 40 2.50 8.19 -20.95
N GLU A 41 3.50 8.33 -21.81
CA GLU A 41 3.72 9.54 -22.61
C GLU A 41 2.55 9.81 -23.56
N ASP A 42 2.10 8.79 -24.30
CA ASP A 42 0.95 8.86 -25.22
C ASP A 42 -0.36 9.16 -24.47
N ALA A 43 -0.60 8.53 -23.31
CA ALA A 43 -1.76 8.82 -22.46
C ALA A 43 -1.71 10.23 -21.84
N GLY A 44 -0.51 10.80 -21.67
CA GLY A 44 -0.28 12.16 -21.19
C GLY A 44 -0.47 13.23 -22.26
N GLU A 45 -0.36 12.88 -23.55
CA GLU A 45 -0.37 13.83 -24.66
C GLU A 45 -1.67 14.66 -24.68
N GLY A 46 -1.51 15.98 -24.76
CA GLY A 46 -2.63 16.93 -24.77
C GLY A 46 -3.37 17.08 -23.43
N THR A 47 -2.89 16.45 -22.35
CA THR A 47 -3.46 16.63 -21.02
C THR A 47 -2.77 17.73 -20.23
N LYS A 48 -3.44 18.19 -19.16
CA LYS A 48 -2.95 19.30 -18.34
C LYS A 48 -1.58 18.97 -17.74
N MET A 49 -0.63 19.85 -17.98
CA MET A 49 0.75 19.72 -17.49
C MET A 49 0.93 20.41 -16.14
N MET A 50 1.99 20.05 -15.42
CA MET A 50 2.32 20.66 -14.14
C MET A 50 2.65 22.16 -14.28
N GLU A 51 3.30 22.57 -15.37
CA GLU A 51 3.62 23.99 -15.60
C GLU A 51 2.36 24.85 -15.76
N GLU A 52 1.33 24.31 -16.42
CA GLU A 52 0.03 25.00 -16.56
C GLU A 52 -0.63 25.18 -15.19
N GLU A 53 -0.46 24.20 -14.31
CA GLU A 53 -0.93 24.27 -12.93
C GLU A 53 -0.15 25.32 -12.12
N VAL A 54 1.18 25.38 -12.23
CA VAL A 54 1.98 26.46 -11.60
C VAL A 54 1.55 27.83 -12.08
N VAL A 55 1.37 28.01 -13.39
CA VAL A 55 0.90 29.27 -13.96
C VAL A 55 -0.50 29.63 -13.45
N ARG A 56 -1.41 28.65 -13.33
CA ARG A 56 -2.74 28.88 -12.74
C ARG A 56 -2.62 29.39 -11.30
N GLN A 57 -1.81 28.74 -10.47
CA GLN A 57 -1.63 29.11 -9.07
C GLN A 57 -1.00 30.51 -8.94
N LEU A 58 0.01 30.81 -9.75
CA LEU A 58 0.65 32.14 -9.78
C LEU A 58 -0.31 33.25 -10.23
N ARG A 59 -1.22 32.97 -11.18
CA ARG A 59 -2.28 33.91 -11.61
C ARG A 59 -3.31 34.16 -10.51
N GLN A 60 -3.60 33.16 -9.70
CA GLN A 60 -4.49 33.25 -8.54
C GLN A 60 -3.80 33.83 -7.29
N ASN A 61 -2.52 34.21 -7.39
CA ASN A 61 -1.67 34.64 -6.28
C ASN A 61 -1.49 33.59 -5.17
N ASN A 62 -1.65 32.31 -5.49
CA ASN A 62 -1.44 31.19 -4.57
C ASN A 62 0.04 30.80 -4.52
N LEU A 63 0.84 31.59 -3.79
CA LEU A 63 2.29 31.40 -3.70
C LEU A 63 2.69 30.06 -3.07
N GLY A 64 1.99 29.66 -2.01
CA GLY A 64 2.23 28.40 -1.30
C GLY A 64 2.08 27.17 -2.19
N PRO A 65 0.94 26.98 -2.87
CA PRO A 65 0.78 25.95 -3.87
C PRO A 65 1.83 26.01 -4.99
N ALA A 66 2.13 27.20 -5.52
CA ALA A 66 3.14 27.36 -6.57
C ALA A 66 4.55 26.92 -6.11
N GLU A 67 4.93 27.22 -4.87
CA GLU A 67 6.19 26.79 -4.27
C GLU A 67 6.31 25.26 -4.13
N MET A 68 5.21 24.57 -3.81
CA MET A 68 5.21 23.10 -3.72
C MET A 68 5.40 22.45 -5.09
N LEU A 69 4.94 23.09 -6.16
CA LEU A 69 5.01 22.54 -7.52
C LEU A 69 6.32 22.92 -8.24
N LEU A 70 6.95 24.02 -7.87
CA LEU A 70 8.12 24.57 -8.54
C LEU A 70 9.30 23.58 -8.69
N PRO A 71 9.66 22.76 -7.68
CA PRO A 71 10.77 21.81 -7.80
C PRO A 71 10.49 20.64 -8.75
N LEU A 72 9.24 20.49 -9.19
CA LEU A 72 8.79 19.42 -10.07
C LEU A 72 8.59 19.90 -11.52
N THR A 73 8.67 21.22 -11.79
CA THR A 73 8.65 21.76 -13.16
C THR A 73 9.99 21.61 -13.86
N LYS A 74 9.96 21.67 -15.20
CA LYS A 74 11.16 21.73 -16.06
C LYS A 74 12.15 22.83 -15.61
N ILE A 75 13.44 22.54 -15.78
CA ILE A 75 14.56 23.36 -15.31
C ILE A 75 14.50 24.78 -15.90
N ASP A 76 14.16 24.90 -17.20
CA ASP A 76 14.23 26.16 -17.95
C ASP A 76 13.30 27.26 -17.42
N ARG A 77 12.13 26.89 -16.86
CA ARG A 77 11.15 27.85 -16.31
C ARG A 77 11.22 27.99 -14.80
N ARG A 78 11.98 27.13 -14.12
CA ARG A 78 12.06 27.11 -12.66
C ARG A 78 12.62 28.42 -12.09
N THR A 79 13.64 28.98 -12.73
CA THR A 79 14.25 30.25 -12.32
C THR A 79 13.28 31.42 -12.49
N GLU A 80 12.60 31.48 -13.64
CA GLU A 80 11.59 32.51 -13.93
C GLU A 80 10.47 32.50 -12.88
N PHE A 81 9.88 31.33 -12.60
CA PHE A 81 8.82 31.21 -11.60
C PHE A 81 9.31 31.50 -10.19
N ALA A 82 10.54 31.11 -9.84
CA ALA A 82 11.14 31.40 -8.54
C ALA A 82 11.28 32.92 -8.32
N GLU A 83 11.78 33.66 -9.31
CA GLU A 83 11.91 35.13 -9.23
C GLU A 83 10.56 35.82 -9.05
N VAL A 84 9.53 35.35 -9.75
CA VAL A 84 8.16 35.88 -9.60
C VAL A 84 7.61 35.64 -8.19
N ILE A 85 7.82 34.45 -7.62
CA ILE A 85 7.38 34.12 -6.25
C ILE A 85 8.11 34.99 -5.22
N GLU A 86 9.44 35.07 -5.32
CA GLU A 86 10.26 35.86 -4.38
C GLU A 86 9.91 37.35 -4.43
N LYS A 87 9.72 37.91 -5.64
CA LYS A 87 9.27 39.29 -5.79
C LYS A 87 7.93 39.54 -5.10
N LYS A 88 6.94 38.66 -5.31
CA LYS A 88 5.61 38.78 -4.67
C LYS A 88 5.67 38.66 -3.14
N LYS A 89 6.55 37.82 -2.59
CA LYS A 89 6.77 37.72 -1.14
C LYS A 89 7.37 39.00 -0.55
N LEU A 90 8.29 39.64 -1.28
CA LEU A 90 8.89 40.91 -0.87
C LEU A 90 7.86 42.04 -0.90
N ASP A 91 7.03 42.09 -1.93
CA ASP A 91 5.99 43.10 -2.09
C ASP A 91 4.85 42.92 -1.04
N HIS A 92 4.52 41.67 -0.69
CA HIS A 92 3.44 41.32 0.24
C HIS A 92 3.84 40.22 1.24
N PRO A 93 4.47 40.56 2.38
CA PRO A 93 4.95 39.60 3.37
C PRO A 93 3.86 38.70 3.95
N GLU A 94 2.61 39.17 4.02
CA GLU A 94 1.45 38.40 4.48
C GLU A 94 1.18 37.13 3.65
N LEU A 95 1.54 37.13 2.37
CA LEU A 95 1.36 35.99 1.48
C LEU A 95 2.24 34.80 1.85
N SER A 96 3.36 35.05 2.53
CA SER A 96 4.24 34.00 3.03
C SER A 96 3.59 33.17 4.15
N ILE A 97 2.68 33.78 4.92
CA ILE A 97 2.01 33.14 6.05
C ILE A 97 0.70 32.46 5.60
N SER A 98 -0.11 33.14 4.79
CA SER A 98 -1.35 32.56 4.28
C SER A 98 -1.07 31.46 3.24
N GLY A 99 -0.02 31.62 2.44
CA GLY A 99 0.24 30.79 1.26
C GLY A 99 -0.56 31.21 0.02
N GLY A 100 -1.36 32.26 0.09
CA GLY A 100 -2.16 32.74 -1.05
C GLY A 100 -2.66 34.17 -0.89
N GLY A 101 -2.89 34.82 -2.03
CA GLY A 101 -3.05 36.27 -2.16
C GLY A 101 -4.20 36.70 -3.03
N SER A 102 -5.26 35.88 -3.10
CA SER A 102 -6.54 36.40 -3.57
C SER A 102 -7.00 37.49 -2.60
N ILE A 103 -7.72 38.50 -3.13
CA ILE A 103 -8.26 39.59 -2.30
C ILE A 103 -9.17 39.02 -1.19
N PHE A 104 -9.90 37.94 -1.48
CA PHE A 104 -10.75 37.25 -0.52
C PHE A 104 -9.97 36.52 0.57
N ASP A 105 -8.80 35.95 0.27
CA ASP A 105 -7.94 35.30 1.26
C ASP A 105 -7.22 36.33 2.13
N LEU A 106 -6.78 37.45 1.55
CA LEU A 106 -6.20 38.57 2.30
C LEU A 106 -7.23 39.24 3.24
N LEU A 107 -8.46 39.43 2.76
CA LEU A 107 -9.58 39.88 3.60
C LEU A 107 -9.87 38.86 4.68
N THR A 108 -10.03 37.59 4.34
CA THR A 108 -10.23 36.51 5.32
C THR A 108 -9.09 36.47 6.34
N PHE A 109 -7.85 36.71 5.91
CA PHE A 109 -6.69 36.70 6.79
C PHE A 109 -6.67 37.91 7.74
N ASN A 110 -7.05 39.08 7.25
CA ASN A 110 -7.19 40.27 8.09
C ASN A 110 -8.41 40.18 9.02
N ASP A 111 -9.54 39.72 8.51
CA ASP A 111 -10.82 39.66 9.21
C ASP A 111 -10.82 38.57 10.29
N TYR A 112 -10.39 37.34 9.96
CA TYR A 112 -10.45 36.20 10.87
C TYR A 112 -9.15 35.94 11.64
N PHE A 113 -7.98 36.31 11.12
CA PHE A 113 -6.69 36.12 11.82
C PHE A 113 -6.14 37.41 12.44
N GLY A 114 -6.80 38.55 12.21
CA GLY A 114 -6.44 39.85 12.76
C GLY A 114 -5.07 40.35 12.27
N GLY A 115 -4.76 40.05 11.01
CA GLY A 115 -3.58 40.54 10.29
C GLY A 115 -2.26 39.81 10.58
N LEU A 116 -1.18 40.33 9.99
CA LEU A 116 0.16 39.73 9.93
C LEU A 116 0.70 39.25 11.28
N ASP A 117 1.08 37.97 11.34
CA ASP A 117 1.79 37.41 12.48
C ASP A 117 3.31 37.63 12.39
N LYS A 118 3.77 38.78 12.88
CA LYS A 118 5.22 39.09 12.94
C LYS A 118 6.02 38.06 13.73
N TYR A 119 5.43 37.43 14.76
CA TYR A 119 6.12 36.43 15.58
C TYR A 119 6.36 35.15 14.79
N ASN A 120 5.33 34.60 14.16
CA ASN A 120 5.45 33.40 13.33
C ASN A 120 6.25 33.65 12.04
N LEU A 121 6.09 34.82 11.41
CA LEU A 121 6.89 35.26 10.27
C LEU A 121 8.40 35.26 10.60
N SER A 122 8.80 35.86 11.73
CA SER A 122 10.21 35.91 12.14
C SER A 122 10.84 34.55 12.44
N ARG A 123 10.01 33.53 12.69
CA ARG A 123 10.42 32.16 13.00
C ARG A 123 10.24 31.19 11.84
N GLY A 124 9.78 31.67 10.69
CA GLY A 124 9.50 30.85 9.51
C GLY A 124 8.40 29.80 9.72
N ARG A 125 7.42 30.09 10.58
CA ARG A 125 6.33 29.18 10.93
C ARG A 125 5.09 29.48 10.10
N PHE A 126 5.01 28.85 8.94
CA PHE A 126 3.96 29.10 7.94
C PHE A 126 2.88 28.03 7.92
N GLU A 127 2.92 27.07 8.85
CA GLU A 127 1.99 25.95 8.86
C GLU A 127 0.58 26.40 9.29
N ALA A 128 -0.45 25.84 8.64
CA ALA A 128 -1.86 26.18 8.88
C ALA A 128 -2.26 26.05 10.36
N PHE A 129 -1.66 25.09 11.07
CA PHE A 129 -1.89 24.92 12.51
C PHE A 129 -1.53 26.17 13.32
N PHE A 130 -0.44 26.88 12.99
CA PHE A 130 -0.06 28.09 13.72
C PHE A 130 -1.05 29.23 13.45
N VAL A 131 -1.58 29.30 12.23
CA VAL A 131 -2.64 30.23 11.86
C VAL A 131 -3.91 29.94 12.68
N TYR A 132 -4.37 28.70 12.72
CA TYR A 132 -5.52 28.28 13.53
C TYR A 132 -5.32 28.54 15.03
N ASN A 133 -4.12 28.27 15.56
CA ASN A 133 -3.81 28.49 16.97
C ASN A 133 -3.83 29.98 17.33
N ARG A 134 -3.30 30.85 16.48
CA ARG A 134 -3.39 32.30 16.68
C ARG A 134 -4.84 32.78 16.65
N ALA A 135 -5.62 32.27 15.69
CA ALA A 135 -7.02 32.62 15.53
C ALA A 135 -7.86 32.26 16.78
N ALA A 136 -7.66 31.04 17.29
CA ALA A 136 -8.38 30.55 18.46
C ALA A 136 -7.94 31.26 19.75
N THR A 137 -6.66 31.53 19.94
CA THR A 137 -6.14 32.19 21.17
C THR A 137 -6.54 33.65 21.31
N ARG A 138 -6.86 34.33 20.20
CA ARG A 138 -7.42 35.69 20.25
C ARG A 138 -8.89 35.73 20.72
N GLY A 139 -9.57 34.59 20.81
CA GLY A 139 -10.94 34.46 21.36
C GLY A 139 -12.06 34.96 20.44
N ASP A 140 -11.77 35.86 19.51
CA ASP A 140 -12.76 36.54 18.67
C ASP A 140 -13.36 35.62 17.59
N LEU A 141 -12.58 34.68 17.06
CA LEU A 141 -13.02 33.82 15.95
C LEU A 141 -14.19 32.91 16.33
N TRP A 142 -14.15 32.33 17.53
CA TRP A 142 -15.20 31.43 18.00
C TRP A 142 -16.52 32.19 18.19
N ASP A 143 -16.46 33.36 18.84
CA ASP A 143 -17.64 34.19 19.08
C ASP A 143 -18.23 34.75 17.78
N ARG A 144 -17.40 35.16 16.83
CA ARG A 144 -17.84 35.64 15.51
C ARG A 144 -18.51 34.54 14.70
N LEU A 145 -17.86 33.39 14.52
CA LEU A 145 -18.46 32.29 13.75
C LEU A 145 -19.77 31.82 14.41
N GLY A 146 -19.88 31.87 15.73
CA GLY A 146 -21.11 31.54 16.44
C GLY A 146 -22.26 32.54 16.27
N LYS A 147 -21.97 33.82 16.02
CA LYS A 147 -22.98 34.88 15.85
C LYS A 147 -23.33 35.14 14.38
N ASP A 148 -22.35 35.03 13.49
CA ASP A 148 -22.44 35.51 12.11
C ASP A 148 -22.64 34.39 11.09
N SER A 149 -22.31 33.13 11.41
CA SER A 149 -22.47 32.01 10.47
C SER A 149 -23.93 31.52 10.42
N SER A 150 -24.49 31.43 9.22
CA SER A 150 -25.79 30.80 8.95
C SER A 150 -25.67 29.32 8.58
N ASN A 151 -24.47 28.73 8.64
CA ASN A 151 -24.22 27.37 8.20
C ASN A 151 -24.37 26.37 9.35
N ASP A 152 -25.40 25.53 9.31
CA ASP A 152 -25.69 24.52 10.33
C ASP A 152 -24.51 23.55 10.58
N ASN A 153 -23.69 23.28 9.56
CA ASN A 153 -22.52 22.41 9.70
C ASN A 153 -21.41 23.10 10.51
N VAL A 154 -21.22 24.40 10.30
CA VAL A 154 -20.26 25.23 11.06
C VAL A 154 -20.70 25.31 12.51
N LEU A 155 -21.98 25.63 12.76
CA LEU A 155 -22.55 25.67 14.10
C LEU A 155 -22.46 24.31 14.80
N ALA A 156 -22.65 23.19 14.08
CA ALA A 156 -22.48 21.86 14.64
C ALA A 156 -21.04 21.58 15.12
N VAL A 157 -20.03 21.97 14.34
CA VAL A 157 -18.62 21.84 14.73
C VAL A 157 -18.28 22.74 15.91
N LEU A 158 -18.79 23.97 15.94
CA LEU A 158 -18.57 24.91 17.05
C LEU A 158 -19.23 24.44 18.35
N ASN A 159 -20.45 23.91 18.27
CA ASN A 159 -21.17 23.36 19.41
C ASN A 159 -20.50 22.08 19.95
N ALA A 160 -19.76 21.37 19.10
CA ALA A 160 -18.95 20.23 19.49
C ALA A 160 -17.66 20.61 20.24
N ILE A 161 -17.25 21.89 20.26
CA ILE A 161 -16.02 22.31 20.94
C ILE A 161 -16.19 22.14 22.47
N PRO A 162 -15.29 21.41 23.14
CA PRO A 162 -15.33 21.30 24.59
C PRO A 162 -14.99 22.66 25.22
N LYS A 163 -15.91 23.22 26.01
CA LYS A 163 -15.76 24.53 26.66
C LYS A 163 -14.91 24.50 27.94
N GLU A 164 -14.87 23.37 28.63
CA GLU A 164 -14.45 23.26 30.04
C GLU A 164 -13.62 21.97 30.28
N GLY A 165 -12.69 21.65 29.36
CA GLY A 165 -11.71 20.56 29.53
C GLY A 165 -11.84 19.35 28.60
N ARG A 166 -11.02 18.31 28.82
CA ARG A 166 -10.97 17.13 27.94
C ARG A 166 -12.27 16.30 28.06
N PRO A 167 -12.85 15.82 26.95
CA PRO A 167 -14.05 14.97 26.98
C PRO A 167 -13.99 13.79 27.97
N GLY A 168 -12.80 13.23 28.22
CA GLY A 168 -12.58 12.10 29.14
C GLY A 168 -12.02 12.47 30.51
N ASN A 169 -12.14 13.72 30.98
CA ASN A 169 -11.58 14.14 32.28
C ASN A 169 -12.16 13.35 33.47
N PHE A 170 -13.37 12.81 33.35
CA PHE A 170 -13.99 12.00 34.41
C PHE A 170 -13.16 10.77 34.81
N TRP A 171 -12.32 10.23 33.93
CA TRP A 171 -11.51 9.04 34.22
C TRP A 171 -10.52 9.25 35.37
N SER A 172 -9.85 10.41 35.43
CA SER A 172 -8.86 10.70 36.47
C SER A 172 -9.52 10.76 37.84
N ARG A 173 -10.66 11.45 37.93
CA ARG A 173 -11.46 11.55 39.13
C ARG A 173 -12.08 10.22 39.54
N LEU A 174 -12.66 9.47 38.60
CA LEU A 174 -13.28 8.18 38.87
C LEU A 174 -12.27 7.16 39.41
N LEU A 175 -11.06 7.12 38.86
CA LEU A 175 -10.03 6.18 39.28
C LEU A 175 -9.26 6.62 40.53
N SER A 176 -9.39 7.89 40.95
CA SER A 176 -8.78 8.41 42.19
C SER A 176 -9.74 8.42 43.38
N GLU A 177 -11.03 8.14 43.17
CA GLU A 177 -12.02 8.12 44.25
C GLU A 177 -11.82 6.92 45.18
N PRO A 178 -11.54 7.12 46.48
CA PRO A 178 -11.19 6.02 47.40
C PRO A 178 -12.29 4.96 47.54
N MET A 179 -13.56 5.36 47.42
CA MET A 179 -14.69 4.42 47.49
C MET A 179 -14.71 3.42 46.33
N ILE A 180 -14.07 3.75 45.21
CA ILE A 180 -13.97 2.87 44.05
C ILE A 180 -12.87 1.83 44.25
N SER A 181 -11.76 2.17 44.90
CA SER A 181 -10.68 1.22 45.19
C SER A 181 -10.87 0.42 46.48
N ALA A 182 -11.69 0.90 47.42
CA ALA A 182 -11.79 0.36 48.78
C ALA A 182 -12.23 -1.12 48.88
N PHE A 183 -13.01 -1.63 47.93
CA PHE A 183 -13.54 -3.00 47.96
C PHE A 183 -13.43 -3.69 46.60
N PRO A 184 -13.03 -4.97 46.55
CA PRO A 184 -12.97 -5.75 45.33
C PRO A 184 -14.38 -6.07 44.80
N GLY A 185 -14.51 -6.20 43.48
CA GLY A 185 -15.77 -6.54 42.82
C GLY A 185 -16.18 -5.58 41.71
N VAL A 186 -17.38 -5.80 41.18
CA VAL A 186 -17.92 -5.08 40.01
C VAL A 186 -18.61 -3.78 40.45
N LYS A 187 -18.25 -2.68 39.80
CA LYS A 187 -18.78 -1.34 40.06
C LYS A 187 -19.34 -0.73 38.77
N VAL A 188 -20.44 0.00 38.88
CA VAL A 188 -21.06 0.67 37.74
C VAL A 188 -21.23 2.15 38.03
N ALA A 189 -20.66 2.99 37.17
CA ALA A 189 -20.74 4.44 37.26
C ALA A 189 -21.61 5.00 36.12
N ASN A 190 -22.69 5.69 36.47
CA ASN A 190 -23.54 6.41 35.52
C ASN A 190 -22.92 7.79 35.21
N LEU A 191 -22.71 8.09 33.93
CA LEU A 191 -22.21 9.39 33.49
C LEU A 191 -23.38 10.35 33.27
N VAL A 192 -23.43 11.44 34.03
CA VAL A 192 -24.49 12.46 33.97
C VAL A 192 -23.91 13.79 33.53
N ASP A 193 -24.60 14.45 32.60
CA ASP A 193 -24.23 15.75 32.03
C ASP A 193 -22.90 15.76 31.24
N PHE A 194 -22.47 14.62 30.69
CA PHE A 194 -21.30 14.53 29.79
C PHE A 194 -21.73 14.51 28.31
N PRO A 195 -21.53 15.61 27.53
CA PRO A 195 -22.03 15.72 26.16
C PRO A 195 -21.48 14.64 25.20
N PHE A 196 -20.24 14.21 25.42
CA PHE A 196 -19.56 13.20 24.59
C PHE A 196 -19.86 11.75 25.01
N PHE A 197 -20.65 11.55 26.06
CA PHE A 197 -20.99 10.24 26.63
C PHE A 197 -22.45 10.19 27.12
N PRO A 198 -23.45 10.55 26.29
CA PRO A 198 -24.83 10.57 26.73
C PRO A 198 -25.36 9.15 26.96
N ASN A 199 -26.06 8.96 28.07
CA ASN A 199 -26.66 7.67 28.46
C ASN A 199 -25.64 6.50 28.49
N ARG A 200 -24.38 6.80 28.83
CA ARG A 200 -23.31 5.79 28.95
C ARG A 200 -23.05 5.45 30.41
N LYS A 201 -22.73 4.17 30.64
CA LYS A 201 -22.33 3.64 31.95
C LYS A 201 -20.88 3.20 31.87
N VAL A 202 -20.11 3.36 32.93
CA VAL A 202 -18.75 2.82 33.05
C VAL A 202 -18.84 1.60 33.94
N VAL A 203 -18.37 0.46 33.45
CA VAL A 203 -18.31 -0.78 34.24
C VAL A 203 -16.85 -1.04 34.58
N LEU A 204 -16.59 -1.19 35.87
CA LEU A 204 -15.28 -1.41 36.46
C LEU A 204 -15.30 -2.71 37.26
N SER A 205 -14.14 -3.34 37.35
CA SER A 205 -13.89 -4.44 38.29
C SER A 205 -12.54 -4.21 38.95
N VAL A 206 -12.53 -4.33 40.27
CA VAL A 206 -11.36 -4.08 41.10
C VAL A 206 -10.86 -5.39 41.69
N GLY A 207 -9.60 -5.70 41.43
CA GLY A 207 -8.83 -6.72 42.14
C GLY A 207 -7.92 -6.03 43.15
N LEU A 208 -8.02 -6.43 44.41
CA LEU A 208 -7.29 -5.83 45.52
C LEU A 208 -6.65 -6.94 46.36
N ARG A 209 -5.38 -6.76 46.74
CA ARG A 209 -4.72 -7.57 47.76
C ARG A 209 -4.25 -6.69 48.90
N SER A 210 -4.66 -7.04 50.11
CA SER A 210 -4.26 -6.33 51.32
C SER A 210 -2.79 -6.62 51.66
N PRO A 211 -2.13 -5.76 52.47
CA PRO A 211 -0.74 -5.97 52.91
C PRO A 211 -0.49 -7.34 53.55
N ASN A 212 -1.52 -7.92 54.20
CA ASN A 212 -1.45 -9.24 54.82
C ASN A 212 -1.48 -10.40 53.81
N ASP A 213 -1.95 -10.17 52.59
CA ASP A 213 -2.09 -11.16 51.51
C ASP A 213 -0.94 -11.06 50.49
N LEU A 214 0.02 -10.15 50.72
CA LEU A 214 1.22 -9.98 49.91
C LEU A 214 2.34 -10.84 50.48
N ASP A 215 2.58 -12.00 49.87
CA ASP A 215 3.75 -12.81 50.17
C ASP A 215 5.02 -12.05 49.73
N GLY A 216 5.89 -11.69 50.68
CA GLY A 216 7.13 -10.93 50.43
C GLY A 216 8.18 -11.60 49.54
N SER A 217 7.87 -12.76 48.96
CA SER A 217 8.70 -13.50 48.02
C SER A 217 8.27 -13.38 46.55
N LEU A 218 7.06 -12.85 46.30
CA LEU A 218 6.52 -12.68 44.95
C LEU A 218 7.01 -11.38 44.31
N SER A 219 7.30 -11.44 43.01
CA SER A 219 7.61 -10.24 42.24
C SER A 219 6.36 -9.37 42.05
N GLU A 220 6.55 -8.05 41.88
CA GLU A 220 5.45 -7.12 41.61
C GLU A 220 4.61 -7.53 40.38
N ALA A 221 5.25 -8.16 39.39
CA ALA A 221 4.57 -8.68 38.20
C ALA A 221 3.61 -9.84 38.52
N GLU A 222 3.99 -10.77 39.40
CA GLU A 222 3.16 -11.90 39.81
C GLU A 222 1.97 -11.44 40.66
N VAL A 223 2.19 -10.49 41.58
CA VAL A 223 1.13 -9.87 42.39
C VAL A 223 0.13 -9.14 41.48
N ARG A 224 0.62 -8.40 40.48
CA ARG A 224 -0.22 -7.74 39.48
C ARG A 224 -1.07 -8.72 38.69
N ASP A 225 -0.46 -9.80 38.19
CA ASP A 225 -1.16 -10.78 37.35
C ASP A 225 -2.22 -11.55 38.15
N ALA A 226 -1.97 -11.82 39.43
CA ALA A 226 -2.96 -12.36 40.35
C ALA A 226 -4.14 -11.40 40.59
N CYS A 227 -3.87 -10.13 40.90
CA CYS A 227 -4.93 -9.12 41.08
C CYS A 227 -5.75 -8.91 39.81
N LEU A 228 -5.11 -8.96 38.64
CA LEU A 228 -5.78 -8.89 37.34
C LEU A 228 -6.66 -10.12 37.06
N ALA A 229 -6.21 -11.32 37.43
CA ALA A 229 -7.00 -12.53 37.33
C ALA A 229 -8.25 -12.45 38.23
N ASP A 230 -8.10 -11.96 39.46
CA ASP A 230 -9.20 -11.76 40.41
C ASP A 230 -10.23 -10.75 39.88
N ALA A 231 -9.76 -9.61 39.33
CA ALA A 231 -10.63 -8.60 38.74
C ALA A 231 -11.40 -9.13 37.51
N ARG A 232 -10.77 -9.95 36.66
CA ARG A 232 -11.43 -10.58 35.51
C ARG A 232 -12.42 -11.65 35.93
N LYS A 233 -12.06 -12.48 36.92
CA LYS A 233 -12.94 -13.52 37.47
C LYS A 233 -14.20 -12.91 38.08
N ALA A 234 -14.08 -11.79 38.79
CA ALA A 234 -15.22 -11.06 39.36
C ALA A 234 -16.21 -10.57 38.28
N LEU A 235 -15.74 -10.26 37.06
CA LEU A 235 -16.62 -9.93 35.93
C LEU A 235 -17.27 -11.16 35.32
N LEU A 236 -16.53 -12.26 35.18
CA LEU A 236 -17.03 -13.51 34.58
C LEU A 236 -18.12 -14.18 35.44
N ASP A 237 -17.94 -14.18 36.76
CA ASP A 237 -18.80 -14.86 37.71
C ASP A 237 -19.92 -13.95 38.28
N TYR A 238 -20.07 -12.74 37.74
CA TYR A 238 -21.03 -11.76 38.25
C TYR A 238 -22.48 -12.25 38.13
N LYS A 239 -23.19 -12.28 39.28
CA LYS A 239 -24.61 -12.65 39.37
C LYS A 239 -25.49 -11.56 39.99
N SER A 240 -24.99 -10.84 41.01
CA SER A 240 -25.70 -9.75 41.70
C SER A 240 -24.74 -9.00 42.64
N GLY A 241 -25.07 -7.76 43.03
CA GLY A 241 -24.32 -7.02 44.07
C GLY A 241 -23.28 -6.03 43.53
N ALA A 242 -23.56 -5.34 42.42
CA ALA A 242 -22.68 -4.27 41.95
C ALA A 242 -22.86 -3.00 42.80
N GLU A 243 -21.76 -2.31 43.08
CA GLU A 243 -21.81 -0.98 43.68
C GLU A 243 -22.09 0.07 42.60
N TRP A 244 -23.05 0.95 42.88
CA TRP A 244 -23.48 1.99 41.92
C TRP A 244 -22.93 3.35 42.31
N PHE A 245 -22.41 4.05 41.30
CA PHE A 245 -21.88 5.39 41.42
C PHE A 245 -22.56 6.29 40.39
N GLU A 246 -22.75 7.54 40.75
CA GLU A 246 -23.13 8.61 39.84
C GLU A 246 -21.94 9.55 39.69
N VAL A 247 -21.53 9.78 38.44
CA VAL A 247 -20.48 10.73 38.08
C VAL A 247 -21.15 11.90 37.42
N LYS A 248 -21.30 12.99 38.17
CA LYS A 248 -21.94 14.21 37.69
C LYS A 248 -20.89 15.24 37.32
N ARG A 249 -21.04 15.86 36.15
CA ARG A 249 -20.16 16.96 35.73
C ARG A 249 -20.40 18.22 36.58
N VAL A 250 -19.33 18.85 37.07
CA VAL A 250 -19.37 20.13 37.80
C VAL A 250 -18.27 21.03 37.23
N GLN A 251 -18.63 22.03 36.42
CA GLN A 251 -17.68 22.93 35.74
C GLN A 251 -16.57 22.12 35.03
N ASP A 252 -15.31 22.31 35.43
CA ASP A 252 -14.11 21.66 34.85
C ASP A 252 -13.81 20.25 35.42
N ASP A 253 -14.54 19.78 36.45
CA ASP A 253 -14.27 18.52 37.14
C ASP A 253 -15.50 17.59 37.19
N ALA A 254 -15.31 16.39 37.72
CA ALA A 254 -16.37 15.43 37.98
C ALA A 254 -16.59 15.28 39.50
N ARG A 255 -17.84 15.14 39.93
CA ARG A 255 -18.17 14.71 41.29
C ARG A 255 -18.66 13.29 41.24
N VAL A 256 -18.00 12.40 41.99
CA VAL A 256 -18.41 11.02 42.16
C VAL A 256 -19.22 10.91 43.45
N SER A 257 -20.41 10.31 43.38
CA SER A 257 -21.26 10.04 44.54
C SER A 257 -21.76 8.61 44.49
N LYS A 258 -21.82 7.94 45.64
CA LYS A 258 -22.41 6.60 45.75
C LYS A 258 -23.93 6.72 45.62
N PHE A 259 -24.53 5.82 44.83
CA PHE A 259 -25.97 5.82 44.57
C PHE A 259 -26.57 4.52 45.08
N ASP A 260 -27.44 4.58 46.10
CA ASP A 260 -27.94 3.38 46.79
C ASP A 260 -29.21 2.76 46.15
N GLY A 261 -29.54 3.14 44.90
CA GLY A 261 -30.70 2.63 44.17
C GLY A 261 -30.38 1.40 43.31
N ASN A 262 -31.26 0.40 43.33
CA ASN A 262 -31.17 -0.79 42.49
C ASN A 262 -31.51 -0.40 41.03
N GLN A 263 -30.50 -0.25 40.17
CA GLN A 263 -30.69 0.05 38.75
C GLN A 263 -30.55 -1.20 37.87
N ASP A 264 -31.13 -1.13 36.67
CA ASP A 264 -30.91 -2.12 35.62
C ASP A 264 -29.43 -2.15 35.23
N PHE A 265 -28.81 -3.29 35.48
CA PHE A 265 -27.46 -3.61 35.03
C PHE A 265 -27.45 -3.63 33.49
N PRO A 266 -26.45 -3.02 32.83
CA PRO A 266 -26.36 -3.06 31.37
C PRO A 266 -26.35 -4.51 30.88
N ALA A 267 -27.07 -4.83 29.79
CA ALA A 267 -27.13 -6.17 29.21
C ALA A 267 -25.78 -6.60 28.60
N LEU A 268 -24.84 -7.01 29.47
CA LEU A 268 -23.45 -7.26 29.14
C LEU A 268 -23.18 -8.74 28.82
N GLN A 269 -22.40 -8.96 27.77
CA GLN A 269 -21.74 -10.26 27.57
C GLN A 269 -20.47 -10.31 28.41
N PHE A 270 -20.59 -10.78 29.65
CA PHE A 270 -19.49 -10.79 30.64
C PHE A 270 -18.20 -11.47 30.15
N LYS A 271 -18.33 -12.54 29.35
CA LYS A 271 -17.19 -13.24 28.74
C LYS A 271 -16.42 -12.35 27.75
N GLU A 272 -17.14 -11.70 26.83
CA GLU A 272 -16.53 -10.80 25.84
C GLU A 272 -15.96 -9.55 26.51
N PHE A 273 -16.69 -8.99 27.48
CA PHE A 273 -16.27 -7.81 28.25
C PHE A 273 -14.97 -8.08 29.01
N SER A 274 -14.91 -9.16 29.81
CA SER A 274 -13.71 -9.50 30.58
C SER A 274 -12.47 -9.75 29.73
N GLN A 275 -12.62 -10.27 28.50
CA GLN A 275 -11.51 -10.54 27.59
C GLN A 275 -11.03 -9.28 26.87
N ARG A 276 -11.95 -8.37 26.53
CA ARG A 276 -11.64 -7.17 25.72
C ARG A 276 -11.31 -5.93 26.55
N THR A 277 -11.67 -5.88 27.83
CA THR A 277 -11.36 -4.74 28.71
C THR A 277 -9.87 -4.63 29.00
N GLY A 278 -9.32 -3.43 28.80
CA GLY A 278 -7.96 -3.09 29.18
C GLY A 278 -7.82 -2.80 30.68
N MET A 279 -6.57 -2.79 31.14
CA MET A 279 -6.21 -2.32 32.48
C MET A 279 -6.26 -0.80 32.51
N LEU A 280 -6.99 -0.23 33.48
CA LEU A 280 -7.22 1.21 33.61
C LEU A 280 -6.31 1.85 34.66
N LYS A 281 -6.07 1.15 35.77
CA LYS A 281 -5.18 1.56 36.87
C LYS A 281 -4.48 0.33 37.44
N MET A 282 -3.20 0.49 37.81
CA MET A 282 -2.45 -0.47 38.62
C MET A 282 -1.49 0.29 39.53
N GLY A 283 -1.26 -0.22 40.73
CA GLY A 283 -0.26 0.35 41.63
C GLY A 283 -0.44 -0.08 43.08
N GLN A 284 0.50 0.34 43.91
CA GLN A 284 0.37 0.21 45.36
C GLN A 284 -0.66 1.22 45.87
N THR A 285 -1.51 0.75 46.76
CA THR A 285 -2.44 1.57 47.54
C THR A 285 -1.71 2.29 48.66
N ASP A 286 -2.26 3.39 49.17
CA ASP A 286 -1.67 4.18 50.25
C ASP A 286 -1.48 3.36 51.55
N ASP A 287 -2.26 2.30 51.72
CA ASP A 287 -2.20 1.36 52.84
C ASP A 287 -1.15 0.24 52.66
N GLY A 288 -0.37 0.26 51.58
CA GLY A 288 0.68 -0.73 51.28
C GLY A 288 0.19 -2.01 50.60
N GLY A 289 -1.09 -2.10 50.22
CA GLY A 289 -1.65 -3.17 49.38
C GLY A 289 -1.41 -2.94 47.89
N TYR A 290 -1.85 -3.85 47.02
CA TYR A 290 -1.76 -3.70 45.55
C TYR A 290 -3.16 -3.74 44.91
N GLU A 291 -3.45 -2.82 44.01
CA GLU A 291 -4.73 -2.76 43.29
C GLU A 291 -4.56 -2.82 41.77
N VAL A 292 -5.53 -3.47 41.12
CA VAL A 292 -5.70 -3.48 39.67
C VAL A 292 -7.16 -3.21 39.33
N ILE A 293 -7.40 -2.20 38.51
CA ILE A 293 -8.74 -1.85 38.02
C ILE A 293 -8.81 -2.16 36.52
N VAL A 294 -9.76 -3.00 36.13
CA VAL A 294 -10.11 -3.28 34.72
C VAL A 294 -11.51 -2.78 34.43
N GLY A 295 -11.76 -2.32 33.21
CA GLY A 295 -13.10 -1.85 32.86
C GLY A 295 -13.16 -1.06 31.56
N GLY A 296 -14.32 -0.47 31.31
CA GLY A 296 -14.56 0.32 30.11
C GLY A 296 -15.94 0.98 30.08
N VAL A 297 -16.15 1.82 29.07
CA VAL A 297 -17.45 2.47 28.84
C VAL A 297 -18.36 1.50 28.10
N VAL A 298 -19.61 1.42 28.53
CA VAL A 298 -20.65 0.55 27.98
C VAL A 298 -21.83 1.41 27.54
N ASN A 299 -22.37 1.09 26.37
CA ASN A 299 -23.54 1.78 25.86
C ASN A 299 -24.86 1.26 26.44
N SER A 300 -25.96 1.94 26.11
CA SER A 300 -27.32 1.55 26.52
C SER A 300 -27.71 0.14 26.05
N ARG A 301 -27.03 -0.41 25.04
CA ARG A 301 -27.22 -1.78 24.52
C ARG A 301 -26.28 -2.81 25.16
N GLY A 302 -25.45 -2.43 26.14
CA GLY A 302 -24.54 -3.34 26.84
C GLY A 302 -23.25 -3.71 26.08
N LYS A 303 -22.94 -3.04 24.97
CA LYS A 303 -21.71 -3.25 24.19
C LYS A 303 -20.57 -2.36 24.73
N LEU A 304 -19.38 -2.95 24.87
CA LEU A 304 -18.15 -2.22 25.22
C LEU A 304 -17.76 -1.24 24.09
N GLU A 305 -17.56 0.02 24.45
CA GLU A 305 -17.08 1.08 23.57
C GLU A 305 -15.61 1.43 23.90
N ASN A 306 -14.72 1.15 22.94
CA ASN A 306 -13.30 1.49 23.05
C ASN A 306 -13.07 2.90 22.52
N HIS A 307 -13.04 3.89 23.42
CA HIS A 307 -12.82 5.28 23.04
C HIS A 307 -11.34 5.57 22.76
N GLY A 308 -11.06 6.13 21.58
CA GLY A 308 -9.72 6.58 21.23
C GLY A 308 -9.31 7.86 21.99
N ARG A 309 -8.00 8.12 22.05
CA ARG A 309 -7.48 9.36 22.65
C ARG A 309 -7.74 10.56 21.73
N TRP A 310 -8.36 11.59 22.28
CA TRP A 310 -8.50 12.89 21.62
C TRP A 310 -7.17 13.62 21.53
N LEU A 311 -7.08 14.59 20.60
CA LEU A 311 -5.98 15.54 20.58
C LEU A 311 -5.87 16.25 21.95
N PRO A 312 -4.65 16.61 22.39
CA PRO A 312 -4.48 17.45 23.58
C PRO A 312 -5.30 18.74 23.46
N TYR A 313 -5.92 19.17 24.55
CA TYR A 313 -6.82 20.34 24.59
C TYR A 313 -6.25 21.61 23.91
N PRO A 314 -4.97 21.99 24.12
CA PRO A 314 -4.38 23.16 23.46
C PRO A 314 -4.25 23.04 21.93
N ILE A 315 -4.36 21.83 21.40
CA ILE A 315 -4.30 21.53 19.96
C ILE A 315 -5.71 21.34 19.41
N LEU A 316 -6.59 20.68 20.17
CA LEU A 316 -7.94 20.34 19.76
C LEU A 316 -8.78 21.59 19.46
N ILE A 317 -8.79 22.58 20.37
CA ILE A 317 -9.60 23.80 20.17
C ILE A 317 -9.20 24.54 18.88
N PRO A 318 -7.91 24.88 18.66
CA PRO A 318 -7.48 25.46 17.40
C PRO A 318 -7.91 24.65 16.17
N MET A 319 -7.80 23.33 16.21
CA MET A 319 -8.19 22.49 15.08
C MET A 319 -9.69 22.50 14.82
N MET A 320 -10.54 22.48 15.86
CA MET A 320 -11.99 22.52 15.69
C MET A 320 -12.46 23.89 15.18
N VAL A 321 -11.95 24.97 15.76
CA VAL A 321 -12.26 26.34 15.30
C VAL A 321 -11.73 26.58 13.88
N GLY A 322 -10.50 26.14 13.60
CA GLY A 322 -9.90 26.22 12.27
C GLY A 322 -10.70 25.43 11.23
N THR A 323 -11.17 24.23 11.58
CA THR A 323 -12.05 23.42 10.73
C THR A 323 -13.38 24.13 10.47
N ALA A 324 -14.00 24.71 11.49
CA ALA A 324 -15.24 25.47 11.35
C ALA A 324 -15.08 26.66 10.37
N LEU A 325 -13.95 27.38 10.46
CA LEU A 325 -13.60 28.41 9.50
C LEU A 325 -13.39 27.85 8.09
N SER A 326 -12.67 26.74 7.95
CA SER A 326 -12.46 26.08 6.66
C SER A 326 -13.77 25.62 6.02
N LEU A 327 -14.77 25.22 6.80
CA LEU A 327 -16.11 24.90 6.31
C LEU A 327 -16.88 26.15 5.87
N GLU A 328 -16.79 27.24 6.63
CA GLU A 328 -17.40 28.54 6.28
C GLU A 328 -16.82 29.11 4.97
N LYS A 329 -15.53 28.88 4.74
CA LYS A 329 -14.79 29.35 3.56
C LYS A 329 -14.70 28.34 2.41
N GLU A 330 -15.44 27.24 2.51
CA GLU A 330 -15.51 26.21 1.47
C GLU A 330 -14.13 25.62 1.08
N TYR A 331 -13.20 25.55 2.04
CA TYR A 331 -11.88 24.91 1.87
C TYR A 331 -11.95 23.38 1.86
N TYR A 332 -13.12 22.81 2.13
CA TYR A 332 -13.41 21.39 1.93
C TYR A 332 -14.36 21.22 0.75
N ASN A 333 -14.24 20.11 0.04
CA ASN A 333 -15.24 19.68 -0.93
C ASN A 333 -16.64 19.65 -0.27
N SER A 334 -17.69 20.02 -0.99
CA SER A 334 -19.07 20.11 -0.49
C SER A 334 -19.54 18.83 0.20
N ASP A 335 -19.21 17.66 -0.36
CA ASP A 335 -19.64 16.37 0.17
C ASP A 335 -18.91 16.06 1.48
N THR A 336 -17.62 16.35 1.52
CA THR A 336 -16.79 16.20 2.72
C THR A 336 -17.22 17.17 3.82
N ALA A 337 -17.53 18.42 3.46
CA ALA A 337 -18.02 19.44 4.38
C ALA A 337 -19.35 19.03 5.03
N PHE A 338 -20.29 18.52 4.22
CA PHE A 338 -21.55 17.97 4.70
C PHE A 338 -21.33 16.77 5.61
N GLU A 339 -20.42 15.86 5.26
CA GLU A 339 -20.10 14.70 6.09
C GLU A 339 -19.53 15.11 7.46
N ILE A 340 -18.60 16.06 7.49
CA ILE A 340 -18.00 16.60 8.74
C ILE A 340 -19.10 17.22 9.63
N GLY A 341 -20.00 18.02 9.05
CA GLY A 341 -21.13 18.61 9.78
C GLY A 341 -22.06 17.54 10.36
N ARG A 342 -22.46 16.56 9.53
CA ARG A 342 -23.32 15.44 9.94
C ARG A 342 -22.69 14.59 11.04
N LEU A 343 -21.39 14.28 10.93
CA LEU A 343 -20.65 13.52 11.96
C LEU A 343 -20.58 14.30 13.28
N SER A 344 -20.37 15.62 13.22
CA SER A 344 -20.39 16.50 14.40
C SER A 344 -21.75 16.50 15.09
N GLN A 345 -22.85 16.60 14.32
CA GLN A 345 -24.21 16.53 14.86
C GLN A 345 -24.52 15.16 15.50
N LYS A 346 -24.19 14.06 14.82
CA LYS A 346 -24.39 12.71 15.35
C LYS A 346 -23.54 12.43 16.59
N MET A 347 -22.33 12.98 16.66
CA MET A 347 -21.50 12.91 17.86
C MET A 347 -22.20 13.59 19.05
N LEU A 348 -22.80 14.77 18.85
CA LEU A 348 -23.57 15.46 19.88
C LEU A 348 -24.82 14.68 20.32
N GLN A 349 -25.39 13.87 19.43
CA GLN A 349 -26.48 12.94 19.74
C GLN A 349 -26.02 11.67 20.47
N GLY A 350 -24.70 11.46 20.64
CA GLY A 350 -24.15 10.30 21.34
C GLY A 350 -23.83 9.08 20.49
N ASP A 351 -23.73 9.25 19.17
CA ASP A 351 -23.31 8.18 18.29
C ASP A 351 -21.79 7.94 18.40
N PHE A 352 -21.43 6.72 18.79
CA PHE A 352 -20.05 6.33 19.04
C PHE A 352 -19.23 6.24 17.73
N GLU A 353 -19.82 5.69 16.66
CA GLU A 353 -19.12 5.53 15.39
C GLU A 353 -18.78 6.89 14.79
N SER A 354 -19.75 7.82 14.80
CA SER A 354 -19.52 9.20 14.35
C SER A 354 -18.47 9.92 15.21
N LYS A 355 -18.49 9.71 16.53
CA LYS A 355 -17.49 10.27 17.46
C LYS A 355 -16.07 9.79 17.15
N GLU A 356 -15.86 8.50 16.89
CA GLU A 356 -14.53 7.98 16.58
C GLU A 356 -14.04 8.41 15.20
N ARG A 357 -14.96 8.50 14.22
CA ARG A 357 -14.64 8.98 12.88
C ARG A 357 -14.25 10.46 12.87
N ILE A 358 -14.99 11.32 13.58
CA ILE A 358 -14.66 12.75 13.67
C ILE A 358 -13.37 13.00 14.50
N ARG A 359 -13.13 12.20 15.56
CA ARG A 359 -11.86 12.22 16.30
C ARG A 359 -10.68 11.90 15.36
N THR A 360 -10.82 10.85 14.56
CA THR A 360 -9.80 10.44 13.59
C THR A 360 -9.57 11.54 12.54
N PHE A 361 -10.64 12.23 12.12
CA PHE A 361 -10.56 13.40 11.24
C PHE A 361 -9.73 14.53 11.83
N PHE A 362 -9.95 14.92 13.08
CA PHE A 362 -9.13 15.99 13.67
C PHE A 362 -7.65 15.59 13.77
N TRP A 363 -7.33 14.32 14.03
CA TRP A 363 -5.96 13.83 13.96
C TRP A 363 -5.38 13.93 12.55
N ALA A 364 -6.11 13.48 11.53
CA ALA A 364 -5.70 13.55 10.13
C ALA A 364 -5.49 15.01 9.67
N ALA A 365 -6.47 15.87 9.92
CA ALA A 365 -6.41 17.30 9.60
C ALA A 365 -5.24 17.99 10.33
N HIS A 366 -4.97 17.63 11.59
CA HIS A 366 -3.82 18.17 12.33
C HIS A 366 -2.47 17.76 11.71
N GLN A 367 -2.35 16.52 11.22
CA GLN A 367 -1.12 16.08 10.54
C GLN A 367 -0.85 16.91 9.28
N LEU A 368 -1.87 17.16 8.46
CA LEU A 368 -1.76 17.99 7.26
C LEU A 368 -1.47 19.46 7.63
N ALA A 369 -2.21 20.02 8.59
CA ALA A 369 -2.07 21.40 9.03
C ALA A 369 -0.69 21.73 9.63
N ARG A 370 0.07 20.72 10.06
CA ARG A 370 1.45 20.88 10.58
C ARG A 370 2.53 20.78 9.50
N LYS A 371 2.16 20.47 8.26
CA LYS A 371 3.10 20.23 7.16
C LYS A 371 2.88 21.17 5.98
N MET A 372 1.73 21.84 5.94
CA MET A 372 1.30 22.70 4.85
C MET A 372 0.82 24.04 5.41
N ASN A 373 0.93 25.10 4.62
CA ASN A 373 0.29 26.37 4.92
C ASN A 373 -1.22 26.30 4.66
N LEU A 374 -1.94 27.37 5.02
CA LEU A 374 -3.41 27.39 4.97
C LEU A 374 -3.94 27.11 3.57
N ILE A 375 -3.41 27.80 2.56
CA ILE A 375 -3.90 27.68 1.17
C ILE A 375 -3.45 26.38 0.51
N GLN A 376 -2.26 25.86 0.81
CA GLN A 376 -1.85 24.51 0.40
C GLN A 376 -2.80 23.46 0.97
N MET A 377 -3.13 23.55 2.26
CA MET A 377 -4.06 22.62 2.89
C MET A 377 -5.45 22.74 2.25
N ALA A 378 -5.96 23.96 2.06
CA ALA A 378 -7.27 24.22 1.47
C ALA A 378 -7.39 23.67 0.05
N GLU A 379 -6.44 23.98 -0.83
CA GLU A 379 -6.43 23.50 -2.22
C GLU A 379 -6.45 21.97 -2.26
N LEU A 380 -5.67 21.35 -1.40
CA LEU A 380 -5.55 19.90 -1.36
C LEU A 380 -6.81 19.24 -0.77
N THR A 381 -7.44 19.81 0.26
CA THR A 381 -8.69 19.28 0.84
C THR A 381 -9.91 19.52 -0.04
N GLN A 382 -9.90 20.53 -0.91
CA GLN A 382 -10.93 20.70 -1.96
C GLN A 382 -10.83 19.61 -3.03
N ASN A 383 -9.62 19.14 -3.34
CA ASN A 383 -9.38 18.05 -4.29
C ASN A 383 -9.57 16.64 -3.69
N CYS A 384 -9.96 16.54 -2.41
CA CYS A 384 -10.38 15.29 -1.79
C CYS A 384 -11.89 15.08 -1.98
N PRO A 385 -12.33 14.07 -2.75
CA PRO A 385 -13.76 13.87 -3.01
C PRO A 385 -14.51 13.38 -1.76
N THR A 386 -13.84 12.61 -0.89
CA THR A 386 -14.47 12.01 0.30
C THR A 386 -13.65 12.25 1.56
N LEU A 387 -14.29 12.05 2.73
CA LEU A 387 -13.57 12.06 4.00
C LEU A 387 -12.49 10.96 4.09
N GLN A 388 -12.73 9.82 3.43
CA GLN A 388 -11.75 8.72 3.35
C GLN A 388 -10.48 9.15 2.61
N SER A 389 -10.63 9.93 1.54
CA SER A 389 -9.52 10.51 0.78
C SER A 389 -8.59 11.37 1.66
N ILE A 390 -9.14 12.10 2.65
CA ILE A 390 -8.35 12.85 3.64
C ILE A 390 -7.61 11.91 4.59
N PHE A 391 -8.25 10.82 5.03
CA PHE A 391 -7.61 9.81 5.88
C PHE A 391 -6.45 9.15 5.15
N ASP A 392 -6.66 8.69 3.93
CA ASP A 392 -5.67 8.02 3.09
C ASP A 392 -4.47 8.93 2.82
N LEU A 393 -4.72 10.20 2.49
CA LEU A 393 -3.67 11.17 2.31
C LEU A 393 -2.89 11.44 3.60
N SER A 394 -3.58 11.59 4.73
CA SER A 394 -2.91 11.80 6.02
C SER A 394 -2.08 10.58 6.42
N ALA A 395 -2.53 9.37 6.07
CA ALA A 395 -1.81 8.13 6.30
C ALA A 395 -0.56 8.05 5.42
N LEU A 396 -0.65 8.47 4.15
CA LEU A 396 0.48 8.56 3.23
C LEU A 396 1.54 9.55 3.73
N VAL A 397 1.14 10.77 4.10
CA VAL A 397 2.05 11.78 4.68
C VAL A 397 2.68 11.28 5.97
N ARG A 398 1.91 10.59 6.83
CA ARG A 398 2.43 9.98 8.06
C ARG A 398 3.44 8.87 7.78
N MET A 399 3.18 8.02 6.80
CA MET A 399 4.08 6.94 6.37
C MET A 399 5.42 7.52 5.94
N ARG A 400 5.41 8.57 5.10
CA ARG A 400 6.63 9.24 4.63
C ARG A 400 7.32 10.11 5.69
N ASN A 401 6.59 10.63 6.67
CA ASN A 401 7.16 11.39 7.79
C ASN A 401 7.81 10.50 8.89
N ARG A 402 7.68 9.17 8.80
CA ARG A 402 8.20 8.24 9.81
C ARG A 402 9.73 8.30 9.95
N PRO A 403 10.55 8.21 8.88
CA PRO A 403 12.01 8.30 8.99
C PRO A 403 12.47 9.60 9.67
N LEU A 404 11.82 10.72 9.32
CA LEU A 404 12.07 12.01 9.96
C LEU A 404 11.77 11.96 11.46
N SER A 405 10.63 11.36 11.85
CA SER A 405 10.24 11.22 13.25
C SER A 405 11.18 10.31 14.04
N GLU A 406 11.68 9.23 13.44
CA GLU A 406 12.70 8.34 14.01
C GLU A 406 14.03 9.07 14.21
N ALA A 407 14.47 9.87 13.23
CA ALA A 407 15.66 10.71 13.35
C ALA A 407 15.55 11.72 14.51
N PHE A 408 14.40 12.38 14.65
CA PHE A 408 14.11 13.24 15.81
C PHE A 408 14.17 12.47 17.14
N GLY A 409 13.65 11.24 17.17
CA GLY A 409 13.73 10.36 18.35
C GLY A 409 15.17 10.03 18.74
N LYS A 410 16.00 9.63 17.75
CA LYS A 410 17.43 9.35 17.93
C LYS A 410 18.19 10.56 18.45
N ILE A 411 17.92 11.76 17.93
CA ILE A 411 18.53 13.01 18.39
C ILE A 411 18.16 13.29 19.85
N LYS A 412 16.86 13.21 20.22
CA LYS A 412 16.43 13.45 21.61
C LYS A 412 17.01 12.42 22.59
N ALA A 413 17.16 11.16 22.16
CA ALA A 413 17.82 10.14 22.97
C ALA A 413 19.30 10.48 23.18
N ALA A 414 20.01 10.84 22.11
CA ALA A 414 21.41 11.26 22.18
C ALA A 414 21.61 12.53 23.03
N GLU A 415 20.71 13.51 22.95
CA GLU A 415 20.73 14.72 23.80
C GLU A 415 20.56 14.37 25.29
N ARG A 416 19.67 13.42 25.61
CA ARG A 416 19.49 12.94 26.99
C ARG A 416 20.74 12.22 27.48
N GLU A 417 21.28 11.28 26.69
CA GLU A 417 22.51 10.55 27.02
C GLU A 417 23.68 11.52 27.30
N LEU A 418 23.82 12.57 26.49
CA LEU A 418 24.86 13.59 26.65
C LEU A 418 24.76 14.32 28.00
N GLY A 419 23.55 14.49 28.54
CA GLY A 419 23.31 15.06 29.86
C GLY A 419 23.84 14.21 31.02
N PHE A 420 23.96 12.89 30.83
CA PHE A 420 24.38 11.94 31.87
C PHE A 420 25.86 11.52 31.79
N LEU A 421 26.57 11.85 30.69
CA LEU A 421 27.94 11.40 30.46
C LEU A 421 29.03 12.25 31.19
N PRO A 422 30.15 11.64 31.63
CA PRO A 422 31.33 12.34 32.16
C PRO A 422 32.00 13.25 31.12
N MET A 423 32.71 14.30 31.56
CA MET A 423 33.27 15.33 30.67
C MET A 423 34.18 14.80 29.55
N GLN A 424 34.91 13.70 29.76
CA GLN A 424 35.84 13.11 28.77
C GLN A 424 35.10 12.44 27.61
N GLU A 425 33.93 11.84 27.83
CA GLU A 425 33.13 11.14 26.81
C GLU A 425 32.15 12.07 26.08
N ARG A 426 32.03 13.32 26.52
CA ARG A 426 31.12 14.31 25.93
C ARG A 426 31.56 14.76 24.54
N GLU A 427 32.85 14.71 24.21
CA GLU A 427 33.32 15.14 22.88
C GLU A 427 32.85 14.18 21.78
N ASP A 428 32.99 12.87 22.00
CA ASP A 428 32.51 11.84 21.07
C ASP A 428 30.97 11.83 20.97
N ALA A 429 30.28 12.01 22.10
CA ALA A 429 28.82 12.14 22.11
C ALA A 429 28.34 13.39 21.35
N ARG A 430 29.06 14.52 21.44
CA ARG A 430 28.80 15.73 20.64
C ARG A 430 29.05 15.50 19.16
N ALA A 431 30.11 14.76 18.80
CA ALA A 431 30.40 14.41 17.41
C ALA A 431 29.29 13.51 16.81
N LYS A 432 28.84 12.51 17.58
CA LYS A 432 27.68 11.66 17.22
C LYS A 432 26.41 12.49 17.04
N LEU A 433 26.13 13.42 17.95
CA LEU A 433 24.98 14.32 17.86
C LEU A 433 25.03 15.19 16.59
N ARG A 434 26.19 15.75 16.24
CA ARG A 434 26.36 16.53 14.99
C ARG A 434 26.07 15.69 13.76
N ARG A 435 26.58 14.46 13.68
CA ARG A 435 26.28 13.53 12.58
C ARG A 435 24.79 13.25 12.45
N LEU A 436 24.09 12.99 13.58
CA LEU A 436 22.64 12.78 13.57
C LEU A 436 21.86 14.02 13.11
N ILE A 437 22.34 15.23 13.43
CA ILE A 437 21.74 16.49 12.96
C ILE A 437 21.94 16.65 11.44
N GLU A 438 23.11 16.30 10.91
CA GLU A 438 23.36 16.31 9.46
C GLU A 438 22.50 15.28 8.73
N GLU A 439 22.43 14.04 9.22
CA GLU A 439 21.57 12.97 8.69
C GLU A 439 20.10 13.41 8.68
N LYS A 440 19.62 14.03 9.77
CA LYS A 440 18.27 14.59 9.83
C LYS A 440 18.00 15.61 8.73
N LYS A 441 18.96 16.47 8.39
CA LYS A 441 18.77 17.47 7.32
C LYS A 441 18.56 16.81 5.95
N VAL A 442 19.30 15.74 5.67
CA VAL A 442 19.11 14.95 4.43
C VAL A 442 17.72 14.33 4.41
N ILE A 443 17.34 13.62 5.49
CA ILE A 443 16.01 13.01 5.61
C ILE A 443 14.88 14.04 5.52
N GLN A 444 15.09 15.24 6.06
CA GLN A 444 14.12 16.32 5.97
C GLN A 444 13.95 16.80 4.53
N ASN A 445 15.05 17.02 3.80
CA ASN A 445 14.99 17.41 2.39
C ASN A 445 14.32 16.33 1.53
N ASP A 446 14.60 15.05 1.80
CA ASP A 446 13.96 13.94 1.09
C ASP A 446 12.46 13.90 1.37
N PHE A 447 12.05 14.04 2.64
CA PHE A 447 10.64 14.16 2.99
C PHE A 447 9.96 15.36 2.34
N GLU A 448 10.63 16.51 2.25
CA GLU A 448 10.07 17.70 1.58
C GLU A 448 9.83 17.46 0.08
N LYS A 449 10.75 16.79 -0.62
CA LYS A 449 10.56 16.38 -2.02
C LYS A 449 9.40 15.39 -2.17
N GLU A 450 9.34 14.37 -1.32
CA GLU A 450 8.27 13.38 -1.33
C GLU A 450 6.90 14.03 -1.05
N LEU A 451 6.85 14.99 -0.14
CA LEU A 451 5.63 15.75 0.16
C LEU A 451 5.18 16.59 -1.04
N GLN A 452 6.12 17.20 -1.78
CA GLN A 452 5.83 17.92 -3.02
C GLN A 452 5.25 17.00 -4.09
N VAL A 453 5.81 15.80 -4.26
CA VAL A 453 5.29 14.78 -5.18
C VAL A 453 3.86 14.37 -4.79
N ILE A 454 3.62 14.06 -3.52
CA ILE A 454 2.29 13.69 -3.01
C ILE A 454 1.28 14.83 -3.23
N TYR A 455 1.70 16.08 -2.97
CA TYR A 455 0.89 17.27 -3.15
C TYR A 455 0.51 17.46 -4.63
N ALA A 456 1.50 17.45 -5.52
CA ALA A 456 1.29 17.62 -6.96
C ALA A 456 0.43 16.50 -7.55
N ALA A 457 0.67 15.25 -7.14
CA ALA A 457 -0.07 14.10 -7.61
C ALA A 457 -1.54 14.17 -7.20
N THR A 458 -1.81 14.58 -5.96
CA THR A 458 -3.18 14.78 -5.46
C THR A 458 -3.89 15.88 -6.24
N LEU A 459 -3.21 16.99 -6.52
CA LEU A 459 -3.76 18.13 -7.27
C LEU A 459 -4.08 17.78 -8.74
N LEU A 460 -3.20 17.00 -9.40
CA LEU A 460 -3.38 16.62 -10.81
C LEU A 460 -4.43 15.51 -10.97
N SER A 461 -4.37 14.46 -10.16
CA SER A 461 -5.27 13.30 -10.25
C SER A 461 -6.68 13.59 -9.71
N SER A 462 -6.78 14.41 -8.66
CA SER A 462 -7.96 14.54 -7.79
C SER A 462 -8.38 13.20 -7.14
N ASP A 463 -7.45 12.25 -6.99
CA ASP A 463 -7.68 10.95 -6.37
C ASP A 463 -6.52 10.55 -5.42
N PRO A 464 -6.50 11.08 -4.19
CA PRO A 464 -5.48 10.71 -3.21
C PRO A 464 -5.65 9.28 -2.68
N SER A 465 -6.83 8.68 -2.79
CA SER A 465 -7.08 7.30 -2.37
C SER A 465 -6.40 6.33 -3.34
N GLY A 466 -6.50 6.57 -4.65
CA GLY A 466 -5.74 5.84 -5.67
C GLY A 466 -4.22 5.94 -5.46
N ILE A 467 -3.71 7.13 -5.13
CA ILE A 467 -2.28 7.34 -4.82
C ILE A 467 -1.86 6.52 -3.58
N TYR A 468 -2.64 6.59 -2.50
CA TYR A 468 -2.35 5.82 -1.29
C TYR A 468 -2.37 4.31 -1.56
N GLN A 469 -3.35 3.82 -2.33
CA GLN A 469 -3.44 2.41 -2.71
C GLN A 469 -2.27 1.99 -3.59
N PHE A 470 -1.85 2.81 -4.55
CA PHE A 470 -0.68 2.55 -5.39
C PHE A 470 0.59 2.39 -4.55
N VAL A 471 0.87 3.34 -3.65
CA VAL A 471 2.07 3.27 -2.78
C VAL A 471 2.02 2.07 -1.83
N LYS A 472 0.84 1.74 -1.28
CA LYS A 472 0.64 0.62 -0.37
C LYS A 472 0.73 -0.74 -1.05
N ASN A 473 0.24 -0.85 -2.28
CA ASN A 473 0.22 -2.10 -3.04
C ASN A 473 1.47 -2.28 -3.91
N TYR A 474 2.39 -1.31 -3.89
CA TYR A 474 3.62 -1.38 -4.65
C TYR A 474 4.41 -2.65 -4.29
N PRO A 475 4.87 -3.45 -5.28
CA PRO A 475 5.43 -4.76 -5.03
C PRO A 475 6.74 -4.70 -4.24
N VAL A 476 6.86 -5.54 -3.20
CA VAL A 476 8.06 -5.65 -2.38
C VAL A 476 8.69 -7.04 -2.53
N TYR A 477 9.92 -7.07 -3.01
CA TYR A 477 10.66 -8.32 -3.23
C TYR A 477 11.68 -8.62 -2.11
N LYS A 478 12.15 -7.61 -1.36
CA LYS A 478 13.15 -7.76 -0.27
C LYS A 478 12.52 -7.64 1.12
N LYS A 479 13.05 -8.37 2.12
CA LYS A 479 12.48 -8.48 3.49
C LYS A 479 12.35 -7.14 4.24
N ASP A 480 13.24 -6.17 3.97
CA ASP A 480 13.21 -4.81 4.53
C ASP A 480 13.00 -3.75 3.45
N GLY A 481 12.40 -4.14 2.32
CA GLY A 481 12.25 -3.31 1.13
C GLY A 481 11.10 -2.30 1.17
N ASP A 482 10.24 -2.30 2.20
CA ASP A 482 9.01 -1.50 2.24
C ASP A 482 9.27 0.02 2.08
N LEU A 483 10.33 0.51 2.72
CA LEU A 483 10.72 1.92 2.61
C LEU A 483 11.19 2.26 1.18
N ALA A 484 11.99 1.38 0.58
CA ALA A 484 12.49 1.55 -0.78
C ALA A 484 11.37 1.46 -1.80
N ALA A 485 10.43 0.52 -1.63
CA ALA A 485 9.26 0.36 -2.48
C ALA A 485 8.37 1.60 -2.46
N ALA A 486 8.13 2.18 -1.29
CA ALA A 486 7.35 3.41 -1.19
C ALA A 486 8.09 4.65 -1.73
N VAL A 487 9.43 4.64 -1.80
CA VAL A 487 10.20 5.69 -2.51
C VAL A 487 10.05 5.49 -4.02
N SER A 488 10.31 4.28 -4.52
CA SER A 488 10.15 3.95 -5.94
C SER A 488 8.73 4.23 -6.45
N ALA A 489 7.71 3.94 -5.65
CA ALA A 489 6.33 4.28 -5.98
C ALA A 489 6.12 5.79 -6.18
N LEU A 490 6.76 6.63 -5.35
CA LEU A 490 6.68 8.08 -5.50
C LEU A 490 7.52 8.57 -6.68
N ASP A 491 8.64 7.92 -6.99
CA ASP A 491 9.44 8.22 -8.18
C ASP A 491 8.65 7.90 -9.46
N ASP A 492 7.95 6.76 -9.51
CA ASP A 492 7.05 6.38 -10.61
C ASP A 492 5.91 7.39 -10.79
N ILE A 493 5.28 7.81 -9.69
CA ILE A 493 4.27 8.88 -9.70
C ILE A 493 4.87 10.19 -10.21
N GLY A 494 6.10 10.53 -9.79
CA GLY A 494 6.85 11.70 -10.25
C GLY A 494 7.08 11.67 -11.76
N LEU A 495 7.49 10.53 -12.29
CA LEU A 495 7.71 10.32 -13.72
C LEU A 495 6.41 10.45 -14.51
N ALA A 496 5.33 9.78 -14.08
CA ALA A 496 4.03 9.87 -14.74
C ALA A 496 3.46 11.30 -14.72
N MET A 497 3.64 12.04 -13.62
CA MET A 497 3.26 13.46 -13.55
C MET A 497 4.02 14.34 -14.55
N SER A 498 5.27 14.00 -14.87
CA SER A 498 6.07 14.76 -15.84
C SER A 498 5.53 14.66 -17.26
N TYR A 499 4.76 13.61 -17.58
CA TYR A 499 4.05 13.41 -18.84
C TYR A 499 2.64 14.02 -18.86
N GLY A 500 2.09 14.39 -17.69
CA GLY A 500 0.81 15.10 -17.58
C GLY A 500 -0.27 14.33 -16.82
N LYS A 501 -1.44 14.95 -16.70
CA LYS A 501 -2.57 14.43 -15.91
C LYS A 501 -3.10 13.08 -16.42
N GLY A 502 -3.14 12.86 -17.73
CA GLY A 502 -3.65 11.61 -18.32
C GLY A 502 -2.78 10.41 -17.99
N SER A 503 -1.46 10.61 -18.07
CA SER A 503 -0.43 9.65 -17.68
C SER A 503 -0.57 9.20 -16.23
N LEU A 504 -0.66 10.16 -15.30
CA LEU A 504 -0.83 9.87 -13.87
C LEU A 504 -2.10 9.04 -13.61
N LYS A 505 -3.23 9.41 -14.22
CA LYS A 505 -4.48 8.64 -14.06
C LYS A 505 -4.34 7.23 -14.60
N HIS A 506 -3.73 7.07 -15.77
CA HIS A 506 -3.49 5.75 -16.36
C HIS A 506 -2.62 4.86 -15.45
N LEU A 507 -1.57 5.41 -14.85
CA LEU A 507 -0.73 4.69 -13.89
C LEU A 507 -1.54 4.22 -12.66
N LEU A 508 -2.35 5.12 -12.08
CA LEU A 508 -3.17 4.83 -10.91
C LEU A 508 -4.26 3.80 -11.22
N ASP A 509 -4.89 3.88 -12.39
CA ASP A 509 -5.92 2.93 -12.85
C ASP A 509 -5.34 1.52 -13.07
N GLN A 510 -4.11 1.42 -13.59
CA GLN A 510 -3.43 0.14 -13.78
C GLN A 510 -2.91 -0.46 -12.47
N GLY A 511 -2.51 0.38 -11.50
CA GLY A 511 -2.00 -0.07 -10.21
C GLY A 511 -0.68 -0.87 -10.30
N LYS A 512 0.10 -0.66 -11.37
CA LYS A 512 1.33 -1.41 -11.70
C LYS A 512 2.55 -0.49 -11.77
N PRO A 513 3.75 -0.94 -11.37
CA PRO A 513 4.98 -0.16 -11.46
C PRO A 513 5.38 0.15 -12.92
N ILE A 514 6.21 1.17 -13.13
CA ILE A 514 6.74 1.50 -14.45
C ILE A 514 7.83 0.49 -14.85
N HIS A 515 7.86 0.10 -16.13
CA HIS A 515 8.82 -0.85 -16.68
C HIS A 515 10.20 -0.20 -16.84
N GLU A 516 11.23 -0.82 -16.27
CA GLU A 516 12.62 -0.43 -16.51
C GLU A 516 13.15 -1.14 -17.76
N ASP A 517 13.39 -0.37 -18.84
CA ASP A 517 13.88 -0.93 -20.10
C ASP A 517 15.29 -1.54 -19.96
N GLY A 518 15.40 -2.84 -20.21
CA GLY A 518 16.68 -3.51 -20.33
C GLY A 518 17.46 -3.08 -21.60
N PRO A 519 18.79 -3.36 -21.67
CA PRO A 519 19.63 -2.96 -22.80
C PRO A 519 19.20 -3.54 -24.16
N PHE A 520 18.45 -4.65 -24.15
CA PHE A 520 17.87 -5.24 -25.36
C PHE A 520 16.66 -4.46 -25.87
N LEU A 521 15.75 -4.06 -24.98
CA LEU A 521 14.55 -3.29 -25.32
C LEU A 521 14.90 -1.87 -25.78
N SER A 522 15.86 -1.23 -25.12
CA SER A 522 16.32 0.12 -25.52
C SER A 522 16.85 0.18 -26.96
N SER A 523 17.51 -0.90 -27.41
CA SER A 523 18.02 -1.01 -28.79
C SER A 523 16.89 -1.13 -29.83
N ILE A 524 15.77 -1.75 -29.46
CA ILE A 524 14.57 -1.91 -30.31
C ILE A 524 13.72 -0.63 -30.28
N GLY A 525 13.68 0.06 -29.14
CA GLY A 525 12.97 1.32 -28.93
C GLY A 525 13.37 2.43 -29.92
N THR A 526 14.59 2.41 -30.46
CA THR A 526 15.02 3.36 -31.50
C THR A 526 14.38 3.07 -32.87
N LEU A 527 14.07 1.81 -33.19
CA LEU A 527 13.51 1.37 -34.48
C LEU A 527 11.98 1.27 -34.47
N PHE A 528 11.39 1.04 -33.30
CA PHE A 528 9.96 0.84 -33.13
C PHE A 528 9.07 2.03 -33.57
N PRO A 529 9.41 3.30 -33.28
CA PRO A 529 8.59 4.46 -33.66
C PRO A 529 8.37 4.58 -35.17
N VAL A 530 9.35 4.14 -35.97
CA VAL A 530 9.33 4.23 -37.44
C VAL A 530 8.47 3.13 -38.07
N ILE A 531 8.34 1.97 -37.42
CA ILE A 531 7.77 0.75 -38.01
C ILE A 531 6.37 0.44 -37.47
N GLY A 532 6.08 0.80 -36.21
CA GLY A 532 4.81 0.43 -35.56
C GLY A 532 4.32 1.35 -34.43
N GLY A 533 5.07 2.41 -34.11
CA GLY A 533 4.87 3.26 -32.93
C GLY A 533 3.42 3.64 -32.65
N GLY A 534 2.83 4.51 -33.49
CA GLY A 534 1.57 5.18 -33.14
C GLY A 534 0.36 4.27 -32.90
N LEU A 535 0.16 3.22 -33.70
CA LEU A 535 -1.02 2.35 -33.53
C LEU A 535 -0.89 1.43 -32.32
N LEU A 536 0.31 0.88 -32.09
CA LEU A 536 0.57 -0.06 -31.00
C LEU A 536 0.67 0.66 -29.65
N THR A 537 1.22 1.88 -29.60
CA THR A 537 1.19 2.74 -28.39
C THR A 537 -0.23 3.16 -28.05
N TYR A 538 -1.03 3.52 -29.07
CA TYR A 538 -2.42 3.91 -28.86
C TYR A 538 -3.27 2.75 -28.31
N LEU A 539 -3.10 1.56 -28.86
CA LEU A 539 -3.77 0.35 -28.37
C LEU A 539 -3.29 -0.06 -26.98
N ALA A 540 -2.03 0.22 -26.64
CA ALA A 540 -1.45 -0.09 -25.34
C ALA A 540 -2.18 0.61 -24.19
N HIS A 541 -2.55 1.88 -24.36
CA HIS A 541 -3.23 2.64 -23.30
C HIS A 541 -4.76 2.51 -23.36
N THR A 542 -5.36 2.34 -24.54
CA THR A 542 -6.84 2.26 -24.69
C THR A 542 -7.42 0.87 -24.44
N GLN A 543 -6.77 -0.19 -24.92
CA GLN A 543 -7.25 -1.57 -24.84
C GLN A 543 -6.10 -2.54 -24.52
N VAL A 544 -5.68 -2.52 -23.24
CA VAL A 544 -4.54 -3.29 -22.72
C VAL A 544 -4.63 -4.78 -23.11
N ASP A 545 -5.79 -5.41 -22.94
CA ASP A 545 -5.97 -6.85 -23.23
C ASP A 545 -5.78 -7.19 -24.71
N LEU A 546 -6.30 -6.34 -25.61
CA LEU A 546 -6.15 -6.55 -27.05
C LEU A 546 -4.68 -6.36 -27.45
N SER A 547 -4.02 -5.35 -26.89
CA SER A 547 -2.60 -5.10 -27.15
C SER A 547 -1.70 -6.23 -26.64
N LEU A 548 -2.02 -6.83 -25.49
CA LEU A 548 -1.35 -8.06 -25.01
C LEU A 548 -1.52 -9.21 -26.00
N ILE A 549 -2.76 -9.50 -26.44
CA ILE A 549 -3.01 -10.57 -27.42
C ILE A 549 -2.24 -10.31 -28.72
N LEU A 550 -2.24 -9.07 -29.21
CA LEU A 550 -1.51 -8.68 -30.41
C LEU A 550 0.00 -8.88 -30.24
N LYS A 551 0.57 -8.49 -29.10
CA LYS A 551 1.98 -8.74 -28.74
C LYS A 551 2.30 -10.24 -28.77
N MET A 552 1.44 -11.08 -28.20
CA MET A 552 1.60 -12.54 -28.23
C MET A 552 1.61 -13.09 -29.66
N VAL A 553 0.69 -12.63 -30.51
CA VAL A 553 0.60 -13.05 -31.92
C VAL A 553 1.83 -12.63 -32.70
N LEU A 554 2.31 -11.39 -32.52
CA LEU A 554 3.52 -10.88 -33.18
C LEU A 554 4.78 -11.64 -32.77
N LEU A 555 4.96 -11.89 -31.46
CA LEU A 555 6.07 -12.70 -30.97
C LEU A 555 6.00 -14.15 -31.46
N CYS A 556 4.79 -14.72 -31.51
CA CYS A 556 4.59 -16.07 -32.05
C CYS A 556 4.98 -16.14 -33.54
N ALA A 557 4.56 -15.15 -34.34
CA ALA A 557 4.95 -15.04 -35.74
C ALA A 557 6.47 -14.88 -35.89
N PHE A 558 7.12 -14.05 -35.07
CA PHE A 558 8.58 -13.90 -35.05
C PHE A 558 9.28 -15.26 -34.87
N PHE A 559 8.96 -15.97 -33.78
CA PHE A 559 9.60 -17.26 -33.49
C PHE A 559 9.26 -18.32 -34.53
N TYR A 560 8.04 -18.32 -35.07
CA TYR A 560 7.63 -19.25 -36.12
C TYR A 560 8.50 -19.09 -37.38
N PHE A 561 8.64 -17.88 -37.91
CA PHE A 561 9.50 -17.61 -39.08
C PHE A 561 10.98 -17.83 -38.78
N PHE A 562 11.41 -17.54 -37.55
CA PHE A 562 12.79 -17.79 -37.11
C PHE A 562 13.14 -19.28 -37.07
N ILE A 563 12.23 -20.14 -36.58
CA ILE A 563 12.39 -21.60 -36.58
C ILE A 563 12.48 -22.12 -38.03
N ILE A 564 11.64 -21.62 -38.93
CA ILE A 564 11.69 -21.98 -40.36
C ILE A 564 13.03 -21.59 -40.99
N PHE A 565 13.53 -20.39 -40.67
CA PHE A 565 14.82 -19.90 -41.14
C PHE A 565 15.99 -20.79 -40.67
N ILE A 566 16.07 -21.07 -39.36
CA ILE A 566 17.10 -21.94 -38.77
C ILE A 566 17.04 -23.34 -39.38
N GLY A 567 15.84 -23.93 -39.48
CA GLY A 567 15.63 -25.23 -40.13
C GLY A 567 16.04 -25.24 -41.60
N GLY A 568 16.10 -24.06 -42.23
CA GLY A 568 16.59 -23.86 -43.58
C GLY A 568 18.12 -23.82 -43.71
N ILE A 569 18.83 -23.42 -42.65
CA ILE A 569 20.30 -23.27 -42.61
C ILE A 569 20.99 -24.57 -42.20
N LEU A 570 20.37 -25.32 -41.28
CA LEU A 570 20.92 -26.58 -40.78
C LEU A 570 21.23 -27.55 -41.94
N PRO A 571 22.38 -28.25 -41.92
CA PRO A 571 22.77 -29.17 -42.98
C PRO A 571 21.73 -30.28 -43.08
N LYS A 572 21.11 -30.40 -44.26
CA LYS A 572 20.15 -31.48 -44.52
C LYS A 572 20.92 -32.79 -44.58
N PRO A 573 20.52 -33.83 -43.82
CA PRO A 573 21.17 -35.14 -43.91
C PRO A 573 21.10 -35.67 -45.35
N SER A 574 22.15 -36.35 -45.79
CA SER A 574 22.32 -36.83 -47.17
C SER A 574 21.21 -37.78 -47.63
N TYR A 575 20.48 -38.40 -46.70
CA TYR A 575 19.28 -39.19 -46.96
C TYR A 575 18.03 -38.36 -46.70
N LYS A 576 17.21 -38.13 -47.73
CA LYS A 576 15.92 -37.45 -47.60
C LYS A 576 14.88 -38.45 -47.08
N ARG A 577 14.56 -38.39 -45.79
CA ARG A 577 13.35 -39.04 -45.24
C ARG A 577 12.10 -38.50 -45.94
N ALA A 578 11.05 -39.31 -46.01
CA ALA A 578 9.76 -38.89 -46.54
C ALA A 578 9.25 -37.64 -45.78
N GLN A 579 8.57 -36.74 -46.48
CA GLN A 579 8.01 -35.57 -45.84
C GLN A 579 6.80 -36.00 -45.02
N GLY A 580 6.96 -36.03 -43.68
CA GLY A 580 5.86 -36.21 -42.73
C GLY A 580 4.69 -35.25 -42.99
N ASN A 581 3.52 -35.58 -42.45
CA ASN A 581 2.30 -34.79 -42.57
C ASN A 581 2.53 -33.29 -42.35
N LEU A 582 2.11 -32.48 -43.32
CA LEU A 582 2.22 -31.01 -43.28
C LEU A 582 1.61 -30.42 -42.02
N PHE A 583 0.43 -30.91 -41.60
CA PHE A 583 -0.25 -30.46 -40.39
C PHE A 583 0.59 -30.66 -39.12
N LEU A 584 1.18 -31.86 -38.93
CA LEU A 584 2.01 -32.16 -37.76
C LEU A 584 3.27 -31.29 -37.70
N ARG A 585 3.88 -30.98 -38.85
CA ARG A 585 5.03 -30.08 -38.93
C ARG A 585 4.68 -28.65 -38.54
N TRP A 586 3.55 -28.15 -39.02
CA TRP A 586 3.02 -26.84 -38.63
C TRP A 586 2.76 -26.78 -37.13
N VAL A 587 2.12 -27.80 -36.55
CA VAL A 587 1.82 -27.84 -35.13
C VAL A 587 3.09 -27.92 -34.28
N VAL A 588 4.10 -28.68 -34.67
CA VAL A 588 5.41 -28.71 -33.96
C VAL A 588 6.09 -27.35 -34.00
N GLN A 589 6.10 -26.67 -35.15
CA GLN A 589 6.71 -25.35 -35.29
C GLN A 589 5.94 -24.30 -34.48
N LEU A 590 4.60 -24.35 -34.48
CA LEU A 590 3.75 -23.46 -33.70
C LEU A 590 3.91 -23.70 -32.19
N SER A 591 3.95 -24.96 -31.75
CA SER A 591 4.19 -25.31 -30.34
C SER A 591 5.58 -24.88 -29.88
N GLY A 592 6.60 -25.07 -30.71
CA GLY A 592 7.96 -24.59 -30.43
C GLY A 592 8.04 -23.06 -30.37
N ALA A 593 7.38 -22.37 -31.29
CA ALA A 593 7.30 -20.91 -31.29
C ALA A 593 6.61 -20.39 -30.03
N SER A 594 5.45 -20.96 -29.66
CA SER A 594 4.72 -20.60 -28.44
C SER A 594 5.54 -20.82 -27.16
N LEU A 595 6.41 -21.83 -27.12
CA LEU A 595 7.30 -22.07 -25.97
C LEU A 595 8.36 -20.97 -25.88
N LEU A 596 8.93 -20.58 -27.02
CA LEU A 596 9.90 -19.48 -27.07
C LEU A 596 9.27 -18.13 -26.72
N VAL A 597 8.00 -17.90 -27.10
CA VAL A 597 7.24 -16.72 -26.66
C VAL A 597 7.13 -16.69 -25.14
N LEU A 598 6.66 -17.79 -24.54
CA LEU A 598 6.49 -17.91 -23.08
C LEU A 598 7.82 -17.67 -22.35
N LEU A 599 8.91 -18.31 -22.80
CA LEU A 599 10.24 -18.11 -22.21
C LEU A 599 10.75 -16.68 -22.38
N SER A 600 10.45 -16.03 -23.52
CA SER A 600 10.86 -14.64 -23.76
C SER A 600 10.14 -13.67 -22.84
N ILE A 601 8.85 -13.89 -22.57
CA ILE A 601 8.07 -13.06 -21.64
C ILE A 601 8.58 -13.21 -20.22
N LEU A 602 8.85 -14.44 -19.78
CA LEU A 602 9.44 -14.69 -18.45
C LEU A 602 10.84 -14.10 -18.30
N ALA A 603 11.61 -14.03 -19.40
CA ALA A 603 12.91 -13.36 -19.41
C ALA A 603 12.79 -11.82 -19.40
N LEU A 604 11.73 -11.27 -20.02
CA LEU A 604 11.47 -9.82 -20.07
C LEU A 604 10.87 -9.29 -18.76
N GLU A 605 10.02 -10.09 -18.12
CA GLU A 605 9.34 -9.77 -16.86
C GLU A 605 9.66 -10.83 -15.79
N PRO A 606 10.88 -10.80 -15.21
CA PRO A 606 11.26 -11.75 -14.15
C PRO A 606 10.42 -11.59 -12.88
N THR A 607 9.72 -10.47 -12.74
CA THR A 607 8.73 -10.17 -11.69
C THR A 607 7.59 -11.18 -11.67
N LEU A 608 7.21 -11.77 -12.82
CA LEU A 608 6.19 -12.84 -12.90
C LEU A 608 6.58 -14.09 -12.09
N LEU A 609 7.87 -14.32 -11.88
CA LEU A 609 8.39 -15.45 -11.11
C LEU A 609 8.61 -15.09 -9.63
N GLN A 610 8.37 -13.85 -9.23
CA GLN A 610 8.56 -13.39 -7.86
C GLN A 610 7.21 -13.11 -7.22
N SER A 611 6.87 -13.84 -6.15
CA SER A 611 5.66 -13.52 -5.39
C SER A 611 5.89 -12.23 -4.60
N PRO A 612 5.17 -11.13 -4.88
CA PRO A 612 5.31 -9.91 -4.08
C PRO A 612 4.95 -10.23 -2.64
N ARG A 613 5.79 -9.80 -1.70
CA ARG A 613 5.39 -9.76 -0.30
C ARG A 613 4.40 -8.61 -0.15
N GLY A 614 3.22 -8.89 0.41
CA GLY A 614 2.33 -7.81 0.82
C GLY A 614 3.07 -6.90 1.79
N GLN A 615 3.03 -5.59 1.56
CA GLN A 615 3.59 -4.62 2.50
C GLN A 615 2.91 -4.84 3.84
N VAL A 616 3.69 -5.15 4.89
CA VAL A 616 3.15 -5.11 6.25
C VAL A 616 2.85 -3.65 6.49
N SER A 617 1.59 -3.28 6.74
CA SER A 617 1.22 -1.88 6.91
C SER A 617 2.03 -1.27 8.07
N VAL A 618 3.11 -0.58 7.73
CA VAL A 618 4.01 0.14 8.66
C VAL A 618 3.30 1.39 9.22
N ALA A 619 2.16 1.74 8.63
CA ALA A 619 1.25 2.82 9.01
C ALA A 619 0.45 2.47 10.28
N GLY A 620 1.01 2.84 11.43
CA GLY A 620 0.21 3.32 12.57
C GLY A 620 0.12 2.41 13.79
N PHE A 621 0.54 2.97 14.92
CA PHE A 621 0.01 2.63 16.24
C PHE A 621 -1.51 2.78 16.22
N ASP A 622 -2.18 1.66 15.93
CA ASP A 622 -3.54 1.24 16.26
C ASP A 622 -3.80 0.09 15.29
N PHE A 623 -3.37 -1.13 15.64
CA PHE A 623 -3.70 -2.43 15.00
C PHE A 623 -2.68 -3.51 15.42
N ALA A 624 -1.59 -3.18 16.13
CA ALA A 624 -0.64 -4.18 16.63
C ALA A 624 -1.27 -5.19 17.60
N LEU A 625 -2.29 -4.82 18.40
CA LEU A 625 -3.00 -5.78 19.27
C LEU A 625 -3.98 -6.67 18.48
N ALA A 626 -4.62 -6.12 17.45
CA ALA A 626 -5.53 -6.88 16.57
C ALA A 626 -4.77 -7.79 15.59
N ASN A 627 -3.60 -7.37 15.11
CA ASN A 627 -2.69 -8.20 14.33
C ASN A 627 -1.94 -9.21 15.20
N LEU A 628 -1.61 -8.92 16.47
CA LEU A 628 -1.07 -9.92 17.39
C LEU A 628 -2.14 -10.95 17.81
N LEU A 629 -3.42 -10.56 17.89
CA LEU A 629 -4.54 -11.49 18.11
C LEU A 629 -4.92 -12.27 16.84
N ALA A 630 -4.71 -11.70 15.65
CA ALA A 630 -4.83 -12.43 14.38
C ALA A 630 -3.67 -13.42 14.20
N TYR A 631 -2.42 -13.01 14.49
CA TYR A 631 -1.25 -13.89 14.45
C TYR A 631 -1.27 -14.99 15.52
N ALA A 632 -1.87 -14.72 16.69
CA ALA A 632 -2.01 -15.71 17.76
C ALA A 632 -3.09 -16.77 17.47
N ASN A 633 -3.87 -16.60 16.39
CA ASN A 633 -4.96 -17.50 16.00
C ASN A 633 -4.78 -18.11 14.60
N GLU A 634 -3.61 -17.97 13.98
CA GLU A 634 -3.33 -18.56 12.68
C GLU A 634 -2.80 -20.00 12.84
N GLU A 635 -3.74 -20.93 12.92
CA GLU A 635 -3.58 -22.31 12.43
C GLU A 635 -3.66 -22.36 10.88
N SER A 636 -3.23 -21.30 10.18
CA SER A 636 -3.39 -21.13 8.73
C SER A 636 -2.14 -21.50 7.92
N MET A 637 -1.43 -22.56 8.33
CA MET A 637 -0.43 -23.21 7.48
C MET A 637 -1.04 -24.17 6.44
N ALA A 638 -2.37 -24.22 6.34
CA ALA A 638 -3.09 -25.14 5.44
C ALA A 638 -3.73 -24.49 4.19
N ASP A 639 -3.80 -23.15 4.11
CA ASP A 639 -4.38 -22.42 2.97
C ASP A 639 -3.30 -21.74 2.10
N GLN A 640 -2.17 -22.42 1.89
CA GLN A 640 -1.32 -22.09 0.74
C GLN A 640 -2.03 -22.56 -0.53
N ASN A 641 -2.99 -21.75 -1.00
CA ASN A 641 -3.38 -21.71 -2.40
C ASN A 641 -2.10 -21.82 -3.22
N LEU A 642 -2.04 -22.78 -4.15
CA LEU A 642 -0.96 -22.90 -5.14
C LEU A 642 -0.52 -21.50 -5.55
N THR A 643 0.70 -21.11 -5.19
CA THR A 643 1.16 -19.76 -5.52
C THR A 643 1.18 -19.64 -7.05
N GLU A 644 0.77 -18.48 -7.55
CA GLU A 644 0.72 -18.20 -9.00
C GLU A 644 2.04 -18.59 -9.69
N VAL A 645 3.17 -18.38 -9.00
CA VAL A 645 4.50 -18.79 -9.41
C VAL A 645 4.63 -20.31 -9.61
N THR A 646 4.15 -21.15 -8.68
CA THR A 646 4.16 -22.61 -8.85
C THR A 646 3.33 -23.05 -10.05
N ALA A 647 2.18 -22.42 -10.28
CA ALA A 647 1.34 -22.71 -11.45
C ALA A 647 2.03 -22.33 -12.76
N ILE A 648 2.70 -21.17 -12.82
CA ILE A 648 3.48 -20.73 -13.99
C ILE A 648 4.63 -21.71 -14.28
N ILE A 649 5.43 -22.07 -13.27
CA ILE A 649 6.56 -22.99 -13.43
C ILE A 649 6.08 -24.37 -13.88
N ALA A 650 5.04 -24.92 -13.25
CA ALA A 650 4.46 -26.20 -13.64
C ALA A 650 3.88 -26.14 -15.07
N GLY A 651 3.25 -25.03 -15.44
CA GLY A 651 2.72 -24.77 -16.79
C GLY A 651 3.82 -24.74 -17.86
N VAL A 652 4.97 -24.09 -17.58
CA VAL A 652 6.13 -24.07 -18.48
C VAL A 652 6.64 -25.49 -18.71
N PHE A 653 6.82 -26.27 -17.64
CA PHE A 653 7.28 -27.65 -17.77
C PHE A 653 6.28 -28.54 -18.53
N LEU A 654 4.99 -28.39 -18.26
CA LEU A 654 3.94 -29.06 -19.02
C LEU A 654 4.03 -28.73 -20.51
N PHE A 655 4.23 -27.45 -20.85
CA PHE A 655 4.32 -26.99 -22.23
C PHE A 655 5.55 -27.55 -22.96
N ILE A 656 6.70 -27.63 -22.27
CA ILE A 656 7.90 -28.30 -22.78
C ILE A 656 7.60 -29.77 -23.11
N GLN A 657 6.91 -30.48 -22.23
CA GLN A 657 6.55 -31.89 -22.45
C GLN A 657 5.60 -32.06 -23.64
N VAL A 658 4.64 -31.14 -23.82
CA VAL A 658 3.77 -31.11 -25.02
C VAL A 658 4.59 -30.92 -26.29
N VAL A 659 5.56 -29.99 -26.32
CA VAL A 659 6.44 -29.79 -27.49
C VAL A 659 7.23 -31.07 -27.81
N ILE A 660 7.82 -31.71 -26.80
CA ILE A 660 8.56 -32.97 -26.98
C ILE A 660 7.64 -34.08 -27.52
N PHE A 661 6.43 -34.20 -26.96
CA PHE A 661 5.43 -35.17 -27.41
C PHE A 661 5.03 -34.94 -28.88
N MET A 662 4.83 -33.69 -29.29
CA MET A 662 4.51 -33.36 -30.69
C MET A 662 5.69 -33.63 -31.64
N ILE A 663 6.93 -33.38 -31.21
CA ILE A 663 8.12 -33.76 -31.97
C ILE A 663 8.16 -35.28 -32.17
N CYS A 664 7.92 -36.06 -31.12
CA CYS A 664 7.89 -37.52 -31.19
C CYS A 664 6.80 -38.03 -32.14
N LEU A 665 5.59 -37.46 -32.06
CA LEU A 665 4.49 -37.77 -32.99
C LEU A 665 4.84 -37.45 -34.44
N SER A 666 5.47 -36.30 -34.69
CA SER A 666 5.93 -35.93 -36.02
C SER A 666 6.97 -36.94 -36.53
N ARG A 667 7.89 -37.42 -35.67
CA ARG A 667 8.88 -38.42 -36.04
C ARG A 667 8.26 -39.78 -36.34
N VAL A 668 7.31 -40.24 -35.54
CA VAL A 668 6.55 -41.48 -35.83
C VAL A 668 5.80 -41.35 -37.16
N SER A 669 5.20 -40.19 -37.45
CA SER A 669 4.53 -39.94 -38.73
C SER A 669 5.49 -39.94 -39.92
N GLU A 670 6.73 -39.47 -39.75
CA GLU A 670 7.76 -39.52 -40.79
C GLU A 670 8.15 -40.98 -41.08
N VAL A 671 8.40 -41.79 -40.06
CA VAL A 671 8.73 -43.22 -40.21
C VAL A 671 7.58 -44.01 -40.86
N LYS A 672 6.32 -43.66 -40.56
CA LYS A 672 5.13 -44.29 -41.18
C LYS A 672 5.02 -44.02 -42.68
N GLN A 673 5.49 -42.87 -43.14
CA GLN A 673 5.37 -42.43 -44.54
C GLN A 673 6.59 -42.76 -45.40
N GLU A 674 7.65 -43.36 -44.83
CA GLU A 674 8.83 -43.76 -45.59
C GLU A 674 8.55 -44.98 -46.47
N ASP A 675 8.87 -44.88 -47.76
CA ASP A 675 8.79 -45.98 -48.72
C ASP A 675 9.95 -46.97 -48.46
N GLY A 676 9.67 -48.02 -47.69
CA GLY A 676 10.66 -49.03 -47.30
C GLY A 676 9.99 -50.31 -46.81
N SER A 677 10.74 -51.42 -46.79
CA SER A 677 10.27 -52.70 -46.25
C SER A 677 9.94 -52.56 -44.76
N ALA A 678 8.99 -53.36 -44.25
CA ALA A 678 8.59 -53.30 -42.84
C ALA A 678 9.78 -53.47 -41.87
N LYS A 679 10.80 -54.24 -42.26
CA LYS A 679 12.08 -54.38 -41.54
C LYS A 679 12.88 -53.07 -41.44
N LEU A 680 12.89 -52.26 -42.50
CA LEU A 680 13.58 -50.96 -42.50
C LEU A 680 12.85 -49.96 -41.58
N ARG A 681 11.51 -49.92 -41.64
CA ARG A 681 10.68 -49.06 -40.77
C ARG A 681 10.83 -49.44 -39.30
N LEU A 682 10.91 -50.73 -38.99
CA LEU A 682 11.15 -51.21 -37.63
C LEU A 682 12.53 -50.77 -37.10
N SER A 683 13.59 -50.92 -37.91
CA SER A 683 14.95 -50.50 -37.53
C SER A 683 15.05 -48.97 -37.34
N LEU A 684 14.35 -48.20 -38.17
CA LEU A 684 14.29 -46.74 -38.03
C LEU A 684 13.51 -46.30 -36.79
N LEU A 685 12.45 -47.05 -36.43
CA LEU A 685 11.71 -46.82 -35.20
C LEU A 685 12.57 -47.12 -33.95
N ASP A 686 13.34 -48.22 -33.97
CA ASP A 686 14.26 -48.59 -32.88
C ASP A 686 15.39 -47.54 -32.71
N ASN A 687 15.85 -46.92 -33.79
CA ASN A 687 16.86 -45.84 -33.73
C ASN A 687 16.33 -44.55 -33.06
N GLU A 688 15.02 -44.31 -33.10
CA GLU A 688 14.39 -43.13 -32.49
C GLU A 688 13.93 -43.41 -31.03
N ASP A 689 14.15 -44.61 -30.48
CA ASP A 689 13.66 -44.97 -29.13
C ASP A 689 14.26 -44.07 -28.03
N ASN A 690 15.54 -43.69 -28.16
CA ASN A 690 16.18 -42.71 -27.27
C ASN A 690 15.54 -41.32 -27.35
N LEU A 691 14.99 -40.93 -28.51
CA LEU A 691 14.27 -39.66 -28.67
C LEU A 691 12.89 -39.75 -28.00
N PHE A 692 12.24 -40.91 -28.03
CA PHE A 692 10.98 -41.13 -27.33
C PHE A 692 11.13 -41.07 -25.81
N ASP A 693 12.33 -41.33 -25.27
CA ASP A 693 12.65 -41.17 -23.84
C ASP A 693 13.11 -39.74 -23.47
N LEU A 694 13.17 -38.80 -24.42
CA LEU A 694 13.61 -37.42 -24.17
C LEU A 694 12.75 -36.71 -23.12
N GLY A 695 11.44 -36.96 -23.09
CA GLY A 695 10.53 -36.36 -22.09
C GLY A 695 10.92 -36.74 -20.65
N LEU A 696 11.42 -37.96 -20.44
CA LEU A 696 11.90 -38.44 -19.15
C LEU A 696 13.22 -37.76 -18.76
N TYR A 697 14.17 -37.63 -19.69
CA TYR A 697 15.45 -36.96 -19.44
C TYR A 697 15.26 -35.48 -19.10
N VAL A 698 14.37 -34.78 -19.81
CA VAL A 698 14.06 -33.37 -19.54
C VAL A 698 13.34 -33.23 -18.19
N GLY A 699 12.42 -34.14 -17.87
CA GLY A 699 11.72 -34.15 -16.57
C GLY A 699 12.66 -34.40 -15.38
N LEU A 700 13.68 -35.25 -15.54
CA LEU A 700 14.70 -35.51 -14.50
C LEU A 700 15.74 -34.38 -14.43
N GLY A 701 16.15 -33.82 -15.58
CA GLY A 701 17.01 -32.64 -15.62
C GLY A 701 16.36 -31.42 -14.95
N GLY A 702 15.05 -31.22 -15.14
CA GLY A 702 14.28 -30.14 -14.52
C GLY A 702 14.23 -30.23 -13.00
N THR A 703 14.13 -31.44 -12.43
CA THR A 703 14.17 -31.62 -10.97
C THR A 703 15.55 -31.34 -10.38
N VAL A 704 16.61 -31.81 -11.03
CA VAL A 704 17.99 -31.52 -10.62
C VAL A 704 18.27 -30.01 -10.68
N LEU A 705 17.89 -29.34 -11.76
CA LEU A 705 18.06 -27.89 -11.89
C LEU A 705 17.29 -27.12 -10.81
N SER A 706 16.05 -27.53 -10.52
CA SER A 706 15.22 -26.89 -9.49
C SER A 706 15.80 -27.07 -8.08
N LEU A 707 16.37 -28.25 -7.79
CA LEU A 707 17.09 -28.48 -6.52
C LEU A 707 18.34 -27.62 -6.39
N ILE A 708 19.10 -27.42 -7.47
CA ILE A 708 20.28 -26.54 -7.49
C ILE A 708 19.86 -25.09 -7.27
N LEU A 709 18.82 -24.61 -7.97
CA LEU A 709 18.31 -23.25 -7.81
C LEU A 709 17.84 -22.99 -6.37
N LEU A 710 17.19 -23.97 -5.72
CA LEU A 710 16.79 -23.88 -4.32
C LEU A 710 18.00 -23.76 -3.38
N LEU A 711 18.99 -24.64 -3.55
CA LEU A 711 20.18 -24.70 -2.69
C LEU A 711 21.11 -23.49 -2.82
N VAL A 712 21.15 -22.83 -3.98
CA VAL A 712 22.09 -21.74 -4.28
C VAL A 712 21.45 -20.34 -4.20
N LEU A 713 20.16 -20.19 -4.53
CA LEU A 713 19.49 -18.89 -4.66
C LEU A 713 18.43 -18.59 -3.58
N ASP A 714 18.26 -19.46 -2.58
CA ASP A 714 17.27 -19.28 -1.48
C ASP A 714 15.84 -19.02 -1.98
N VAL A 715 15.47 -19.64 -3.11
CA VAL A 715 14.12 -19.55 -3.69
C VAL A 715 13.17 -20.47 -2.91
N LYS A 716 11.96 -19.98 -2.61
CA LYS A 716 10.95 -20.63 -1.74
C LYS A 716 10.65 -22.10 -2.11
N GLN A 717 10.16 -22.85 -1.11
CA GLN A 717 9.70 -24.25 -1.20
C GLN A 717 8.69 -24.51 -2.34
N ASP A 718 7.97 -23.49 -2.78
CA ASP A 718 7.03 -23.47 -3.91
C ASP A 718 7.61 -23.99 -5.24
N ALA A 719 8.91 -23.79 -5.47
CA ALA A 719 9.61 -24.30 -6.67
C ALA A 719 9.76 -25.83 -6.66
N LEU A 720 9.76 -26.46 -5.48
CA LEU A 720 9.91 -27.90 -5.30
C LEU A 720 8.70 -28.67 -5.88
N ILE A 721 7.49 -28.15 -5.66
CA ILE A 721 6.24 -28.74 -6.19
C ILE A 721 6.22 -28.66 -7.72
N GLY A 722 6.68 -27.55 -8.30
CA GLY A 722 6.84 -27.38 -9.76
C GLY A 722 7.84 -28.37 -10.37
N ALA A 723 8.89 -28.72 -9.62
CA ALA A 723 9.90 -29.68 -10.04
C ALA A 723 9.34 -31.11 -10.09
N TYR A 724 8.68 -31.58 -9.02
CA TYR A 724 8.09 -32.92 -8.98
C TYR A 724 7.01 -33.12 -10.03
N THR A 725 6.21 -32.09 -10.30
CA THR A 725 5.18 -32.12 -11.36
C THR A 725 5.81 -32.26 -12.76
N SER A 726 6.97 -31.66 -13.01
CA SER A 726 7.71 -31.82 -14.29
C SER A 726 8.09 -33.26 -14.59
N THR A 727 8.63 -34.00 -13.60
CA THR A 727 8.96 -35.42 -13.77
C THR A 727 7.72 -36.28 -13.98
N LEU A 728 6.63 -35.99 -13.25
CA LEU A 728 5.36 -36.69 -13.43
C LEU A 728 4.81 -36.52 -14.85
N PHE A 729 4.82 -35.30 -15.39
CA PHE A 729 4.42 -35.05 -16.78
C PHE A 729 5.30 -35.81 -17.77
N GLY A 730 6.63 -35.79 -17.58
CA GLY A 730 7.55 -36.54 -18.43
C GLY A 730 7.24 -38.04 -18.49
N ILE A 731 7.01 -38.68 -17.34
CA ILE A 731 6.62 -40.09 -17.26
C ILE A 731 5.29 -40.33 -18.00
N LEU A 732 4.29 -39.48 -17.77
CA LEU A 732 2.95 -39.64 -18.32
C LEU A 732 2.95 -39.51 -19.85
N PHE A 733 3.60 -38.50 -20.41
CA PHE A 733 3.66 -38.30 -21.87
C PHE A 733 4.47 -39.38 -22.59
N VAL A 734 5.59 -39.83 -22.01
CA VAL A 734 6.38 -40.95 -22.57
C VAL A 734 5.59 -42.26 -22.52
N ALA A 735 4.91 -42.54 -21.39
CA ALA A 735 4.05 -43.71 -21.28
C ALA A 735 2.90 -43.67 -22.29
N ALA A 736 2.24 -42.53 -22.44
CA ALA A 736 1.16 -42.35 -23.42
C ALA A 736 1.65 -42.57 -24.86
N LEU A 737 2.80 -42.00 -25.22
CA LEU A 737 3.44 -42.18 -26.53
C LEU A 737 3.77 -43.66 -26.79
N LYS A 738 4.48 -44.31 -25.86
CA LYS A 738 4.94 -45.70 -26.06
C LYS A 738 3.77 -46.69 -26.08
N ILE A 739 2.80 -46.55 -25.18
CA ILE A 739 1.67 -47.49 -25.04
C ILE A 739 0.65 -47.33 -26.18
N PHE A 740 0.21 -46.11 -26.48
CA PHE A 740 -0.91 -45.90 -27.39
C PHE A 740 -0.50 -45.69 -28.85
N ILE A 741 0.74 -45.28 -29.13
CA ILE A 741 1.18 -44.95 -30.49
C ILE A 741 2.26 -45.91 -30.98
N VAL A 742 3.38 -46.01 -30.25
CA VAL A 742 4.55 -46.79 -30.71
C VAL A 742 4.26 -48.29 -30.68
N ARG A 743 3.69 -48.82 -29.58
CA ARG A 743 3.40 -50.25 -29.44
C ARG A 743 2.44 -50.81 -30.49
N PRO A 744 1.26 -50.22 -30.79
CA PRO A 744 0.40 -50.73 -31.85
C PRO A 744 1.07 -50.62 -33.22
N PHE A 745 1.78 -49.53 -33.50
CA PHE A 745 2.51 -49.38 -34.77
C PHE A 745 3.60 -50.44 -34.94
N ARG A 746 4.34 -50.77 -33.87
CA ARG A 746 5.33 -51.86 -33.88
C ARG A 746 4.68 -53.22 -34.14
N ASN A 747 3.53 -53.49 -33.52
CA ASN A 747 2.79 -54.74 -33.73
C ASN A 747 2.26 -54.86 -35.16
N ASP A 748 1.77 -53.77 -35.75
CA ASP A 748 1.30 -53.77 -37.14
C ASP A 748 2.45 -54.02 -38.12
N LEU A 749 3.63 -53.43 -37.89
CA LEU A 749 4.82 -53.68 -38.70
C LEU A 749 5.32 -55.12 -38.58
N LEU A 750 5.26 -55.72 -37.40
CA LEU A 750 5.64 -57.13 -37.20
C LEU A 750 4.69 -58.08 -37.94
N LYS A 751 3.37 -57.82 -37.90
CA LYS A 751 2.39 -58.61 -38.69
C LYS A 751 2.65 -58.51 -40.19
N GLN A 752 2.99 -57.33 -40.70
CA GLN A 752 3.37 -57.11 -42.10
C GLN A 752 4.70 -57.75 -42.50
N MET A 753 5.50 -58.25 -41.54
CA MET A 753 6.73 -59.00 -41.81
C MET A 753 6.50 -60.52 -41.81
N ASP A 754 5.44 -60.98 -41.14
CA ASP A 754 5.03 -62.39 -41.07
C ASP A 754 4.12 -62.79 -42.25
N GLU A 755 3.41 -61.83 -42.87
CA GLU A 755 2.76 -61.95 -44.19
C GLU A 755 3.76 -61.78 -45.34
#